data_AF-A0A840NFX7-F1
#
_entry.id   AF-A0A840NFX7-F1
#
_cell.length_a   1.000
_cell.length_b   1.000
_cell.length_c   1.000
_cell.angle_alpha   90.00
_cell.angle_beta   90.00
_cell.angle_gamma   90.00
#
_symmetry.space_group_name_H-M   'P 1'
#
loop_
_entity.id
_entity.type
_entity.pdbx_description
1 polymer ?
#
loop_
_entity_poly.entity_id
_entity_poly.type
_entity_poly.pdbx_seq_one_letter_code
_entity_poly.pdbx_strand_id
1 'polypeptide(L)'
;MTQPPRRLLLVSATIGEGHNATARAVEEAARARWPECSVTWVDALELMGSWVPRTFQRIYVTNVESTPWLYDFFYAALWRQRWFADGCRRFVGSWCGRRLRPLLAARRPNLIVSTYPLGTAGLDWLRGRGQLDVPIAAVISDFAPHPFWVYSRIDLHYVMSENGLRAAHRAQPRSVHAVSAPPVETRFHPRDKAAARRDCGLPAEGRVLLISCGSLGFGSVERAAEAALRTGIDRVVVLCGHNDALLRRLRHRADQDARLVPLSWVRDVPAYTAAADVVVTNAGGATALEALACGRPVLMVEPIAGHGRANALLMAEAGLAELCEDAGALTKTVHRLLAEPAELRAAEQRVLDHLAATGRFADQVAELAHLRVPSQPRRLRAQDAFFVHADSAEVPQQTGAVLSLSSTDRAMTTADWIDHLGGLISSRAPDLPMLHHRLSTPHGHRPCWVPVREISVPDHLSHHELRTGDPRERDEVERDFFTTPLRRDRPPWSAKLVREPGTERVTILIKMHHALGDGLAMTSSLLRLVSDVPPEPPAPAAPVPSGPRRAAIVLRGLLSLAATSAAPAATAPRNSTSARRFAWLELPADEVRDCASAHRVTRSALLLAVLAEALHRLDENNAVQRSLRAMVPRSTGESDDDFGNHAAGVAVDLPLGPMAPRRRLNEVAARLGRSQAHGRPQAAAAVLRALAALPAPLHARAVRAAYRARFFQALVSIMPGRVEPASIAGASLHTAHPVLPLADGVGLAVGMLHWAERTGIGITTDPGLFADVDKLADHLRDAFTALREAEPAGVDS
;
A
#
# COMPACT_ATOMS: atom_id res chain seq x y z
N MET A 1 24.28 -1.26 -2.82
CA MET A 1 24.05 0.17 -2.50
C MET A 1 22.56 0.43 -2.63
N THR A 2 21.86 0.87 -1.58
CA THR A 2 20.43 1.22 -1.69
C THR A 2 20.31 2.55 -2.44
N GLN A 3 19.42 2.63 -3.44
CA GLN A 3 19.20 3.87 -4.19
C GLN A 3 18.61 4.95 -3.27
N PRO A 4 18.97 6.24 -3.46
CA PRO A 4 18.36 7.34 -2.72
C PRO A 4 16.84 7.39 -2.96
N PRO A 5 16.05 7.88 -1.99
CA PRO A 5 14.62 8.05 -2.17
C PRO A 5 14.35 9.04 -3.31
N ARG A 6 13.30 8.75 -4.08
CA ARG A 6 12.87 9.54 -5.26
C ARG A 6 11.57 10.31 -4.97
N ARG A 7 10.76 9.83 -4.03
CA ARG A 7 9.45 10.37 -3.66
C ARG A 7 9.26 10.30 -2.15
N LEU A 8 9.44 11.43 -1.47
CA LEU A 8 9.23 11.61 -0.04
C LEU A 8 7.83 12.17 0.22
N LEU A 9 7.08 11.51 1.11
CA LEU A 9 5.82 12.03 1.63
C LEU A 9 6.00 12.53 3.08
N LEU A 10 5.71 13.82 3.29
CA LEU A 10 5.66 14.43 4.61
C LEU A 10 4.22 14.45 5.13
N VAL A 11 4.02 13.86 6.30
CA VAL A 11 2.72 13.85 7.00
C VAL A 11 2.83 14.78 8.20
N SER A 12 2.17 15.95 8.10
CA SER A 12 2.16 16.97 9.15
C SER A 12 0.72 17.41 9.46
N ALA A 13 0.53 18.53 10.17
CA ALA A 13 -0.80 19.07 10.43
C ALA A 13 -0.79 20.55 10.81
N THR A 14 -1.80 21.28 10.34
CA THR A 14 -2.05 22.68 10.66
C THR A 14 -2.77 22.81 12.02
N ILE A 15 -2.07 22.45 13.09
CA ILE A 15 -2.41 22.83 14.48
C ILE A 15 -1.25 23.69 15.00
N GLY A 16 -1.43 25.01 14.92
CA GLY A 16 -0.34 25.96 15.14
C GLY A 16 0.78 25.86 14.08
N GLU A 17 1.87 26.59 14.30
CA GLU A 17 3.02 26.60 13.36
C GLU A 17 4.07 25.52 13.68
N GLY A 18 4.01 24.87 14.85
CA GLY A 18 5.10 24.02 15.36
C GLY A 18 5.37 22.74 14.55
N HIS A 19 4.34 21.94 14.27
CA HIS A 19 4.50 20.69 13.51
C HIS A 19 4.90 20.94 12.05
N ASN A 20 4.36 22.02 11.46
CA ASN A 20 4.72 22.47 10.13
C ASN A 20 6.16 23.02 10.09
N ALA A 21 6.64 23.71 11.14
CA ALA A 21 8.04 24.11 11.25
C ALA A 21 8.98 22.90 11.26
N THR A 22 8.65 21.85 12.03
CA THR A 22 9.40 20.59 12.00
C THR A 22 9.37 19.92 10.63
N ALA A 23 8.23 19.90 9.93
CA ALA A 23 8.16 19.34 8.59
C ALA A 23 8.97 20.15 7.55
N ARG A 24 9.02 21.48 7.69
CA ARG A 24 9.89 22.36 6.86
C ARG A 24 11.37 22.04 7.09
N ALA A 25 11.79 21.84 8.33
CA ALA A 25 13.15 21.42 8.66
C ALA A 25 13.52 20.07 8.01
N VAL A 26 12.59 19.10 8.06
CA VAL A 26 12.77 17.81 7.40
C VAL A 26 12.86 17.95 5.88
N GLU A 27 11.99 18.76 5.27
CA GLU A 27 12.02 19.03 3.84
C GLU A 27 13.34 19.67 3.40
N GLU A 28 13.81 20.68 4.11
CA GLU A 28 15.08 21.37 3.84
C GLU A 28 16.25 20.38 3.86
N ALA A 29 16.35 19.59 4.94
CA ALA A 29 17.37 18.56 5.07
C ALA A 29 17.29 17.49 3.97
N ALA A 30 16.08 17.05 3.61
CA ALA A 30 15.87 16.07 2.54
C ALA A 30 16.24 16.62 1.16
N ARG A 31 15.90 17.88 0.86
CA ARG A 31 16.25 18.54 -0.41
C ARG A 31 17.75 18.77 -0.54
N ALA A 32 18.41 19.15 0.56
CA ALA A 32 19.86 19.30 0.58
C ALA A 32 20.57 17.95 0.32
N ARG A 33 20.04 16.85 0.88
CA ARG A 33 20.66 15.53 0.77
C ARG A 33 20.31 14.78 -0.52
N TRP A 34 19.09 14.97 -1.03
CA TRP A 34 18.53 14.30 -2.21
C TRP A 34 17.89 15.33 -3.16
N PRO A 35 18.69 16.04 -3.99
CA PRO A 35 18.20 17.10 -4.87
C PRO A 35 17.14 16.64 -5.89
N GLU A 36 17.23 15.39 -6.33
CA GLU A 36 16.29 14.78 -7.28
C GLU A 36 15.02 14.21 -6.62
N CYS A 37 14.92 14.23 -5.28
CA CYS A 37 13.78 13.70 -4.57
C CYS A 37 12.60 14.68 -4.64
N SER A 38 11.47 14.20 -5.15
CA SER A 38 10.21 14.94 -5.07
C SER A 38 9.62 14.83 -3.67
N VAL A 39 9.42 15.97 -3.01
CA VAL A 39 8.82 16.06 -1.68
C VAL A 39 7.37 16.52 -1.80
N THR A 40 6.44 15.81 -1.19
CA THR A 40 5.03 16.19 -1.15
C THR A 40 4.48 16.18 0.26
N TRP A 41 3.57 17.11 0.54
CA TRP A 41 2.97 17.27 1.86
C TRP A 41 1.55 16.72 1.92
N VAL A 42 1.17 16.29 3.12
CA VAL A 42 -0.18 15.92 3.51
C VAL A 42 -0.46 16.49 4.90
N ASP A 43 -1.54 17.26 5.01
CA ASP A 43 -2.10 17.68 6.29
C ASP A 43 -3.06 16.59 6.83
N ALA A 44 -2.65 15.90 7.88
CA ALA A 44 -3.41 14.79 8.46
C ALA A 44 -4.78 15.22 9.00
N LEU A 45 -4.97 16.48 9.41
CA LEU A 45 -6.24 16.98 9.95
C LEU A 45 -7.20 17.37 8.84
N GLU A 46 -6.72 18.05 7.79
CA GLU A 46 -7.54 18.35 6.62
C GLU A 46 -8.06 17.07 5.96
N LEU A 47 -7.26 16.01 5.95
CA LEU A 47 -7.68 14.68 5.48
C LEU A 47 -8.85 14.09 6.27
N MET A 48 -8.91 14.35 7.57
CA MET A 48 -9.97 13.84 8.44
C MET A 48 -11.30 14.59 8.21
N GLY A 49 -11.24 15.79 7.63
CA GLY A 49 -12.36 16.57 7.12
C GLY A 49 -12.05 18.06 7.14
N SER A 50 -12.54 18.83 6.17
CA SER A 50 -12.28 20.28 6.07
C SER A 50 -12.73 21.09 7.28
N TRP A 51 -13.69 20.59 8.06
CA TRP A 51 -14.15 21.21 9.31
C TRP A 51 -13.28 20.83 10.52
N VAL A 52 -12.54 19.72 10.44
CA VAL A 52 -11.79 19.12 11.56
C VAL A 52 -10.69 20.06 12.06
N PRO A 53 -9.81 20.65 11.23
CA PRO A 53 -8.76 21.55 11.73
C PRO A 53 -9.31 22.69 12.58
N ARG A 54 -10.36 23.36 12.11
CA ARG A 54 -10.99 24.51 12.81
C ARG A 54 -11.61 24.09 14.13
N THR A 55 -12.34 22.98 14.16
CA THR A 55 -12.97 22.48 15.39
C THR A 55 -11.93 21.95 16.37
N PHE A 56 -10.92 21.22 15.91
CA PHE A 56 -9.85 20.68 16.76
C PHE A 56 -8.98 21.79 17.34
N GLN A 57 -8.64 22.81 16.54
CA GLN A 57 -7.93 24.00 17.00
C GLN A 57 -8.77 24.75 18.04
N ARG A 58 -10.08 24.94 17.79
CA ARG A 58 -10.99 25.59 18.76
C ARG A 58 -11.09 24.80 20.06
N ILE A 59 -11.22 23.47 20.00
CA ILE A 59 -11.25 22.58 21.18
C ILE A 59 -9.90 22.62 21.91
N TYR A 60 -8.78 22.59 21.19
CA TYR A 60 -7.45 22.67 21.79
C TYR A 60 -7.25 23.99 22.52
N VAL A 61 -7.52 25.12 21.87
CA VAL A 61 -7.44 26.47 22.46
C VAL A 61 -8.37 26.57 23.68
N THR A 62 -9.64 26.15 23.54
CA THR A 62 -10.62 26.20 24.64
C THR A 62 -10.21 25.28 25.80
N ASN A 63 -9.68 24.09 25.53
CA ASN A 63 -9.25 23.16 26.58
C ASN A 63 -8.03 23.66 27.33
N VAL A 64 -7.05 24.25 26.63
CA VAL A 64 -5.83 24.80 27.25
C VAL A 64 -6.14 26.06 28.05
N GLU A 65 -7.03 26.93 27.57
CA GLU A 65 -7.36 28.20 28.25
C GLU A 65 -8.44 28.06 29.33
N SER A 66 -9.47 27.24 29.10
CA SER A 66 -10.70 27.23 29.93
C SER A 66 -10.91 25.96 30.76
N THR A 67 -10.38 24.80 30.34
CA THR A 67 -10.54 23.53 31.09
C THR A 67 -9.25 22.69 31.16
N PRO A 68 -8.17 23.19 31.78
CA PRO A 68 -6.87 22.48 31.83
C PRO A 68 -6.95 21.10 32.49
N TRP A 69 -7.81 20.94 33.52
CA TRP A 69 -7.97 19.66 34.24
C TRP A 69 -8.45 18.53 33.33
N LEU A 70 -9.29 18.84 32.34
CA LEU A 70 -9.87 17.84 31.45
C LEU A 70 -8.78 17.32 30.49
N TYR A 71 -7.94 18.23 30.02
CA TYR A 71 -6.78 17.90 29.20
C TYR A 71 -5.75 17.06 29.98
N ASP A 72 -5.44 17.44 31.22
CA ASP A 72 -4.58 16.67 32.13
C ASP A 72 -5.16 15.28 32.43
N PHE A 73 -6.48 15.17 32.64
CA PHE A 73 -7.15 13.89 32.84
C PHE A 73 -6.99 12.98 31.62
N PHE A 74 -7.23 13.47 30.40
CA PHE A 74 -7.05 12.69 29.19
C PHE A 74 -5.59 12.25 29.02
N TYR A 75 -4.64 13.16 29.25
CA TYR A 75 -3.21 12.86 29.17
C TYR A 75 -2.80 11.79 30.19
N ALA A 76 -3.25 11.90 31.45
CA ALA A 76 -3.01 10.90 32.48
C ALA A 76 -3.68 9.56 32.18
N ALA A 77 -4.91 9.57 31.64
CA ALA A 77 -5.63 8.36 31.25
C ALA A 77 -4.89 7.58 30.15
N LEU A 78 -4.28 8.26 29.18
CA LEU A 78 -3.45 7.64 28.14
C LEU A 78 -2.24 6.88 28.70
N TRP A 79 -1.63 7.40 29.77
CA TRP A 79 -0.50 6.74 30.44
C TRP A 79 -0.94 5.63 31.40
N ARG A 80 -2.07 5.79 32.08
CA ARG A 80 -2.51 4.90 33.16
C ARG A 80 -3.32 3.69 32.66
N GLN A 81 -4.04 3.82 31.54
CA GLN A 81 -4.97 2.82 31.03
C GLN A 81 -4.58 2.37 29.62
N ARG A 82 -3.80 1.28 29.51
CA ARG A 82 -3.30 0.76 28.21
C ARG A 82 -4.42 0.44 27.22
N TRP A 83 -5.52 -0.14 27.68
CA TRP A 83 -6.67 -0.49 26.83
C TRP A 83 -7.34 0.76 26.24
N PHE A 84 -7.40 1.86 26.99
CA PHE A 84 -7.97 3.13 26.54
C PHE A 84 -7.08 3.77 25.49
N ALA A 85 -5.76 3.82 25.73
CA ALA A 85 -4.78 4.31 24.77
C ALA A 85 -4.83 3.50 23.46
N ASP A 86 -4.84 2.17 23.54
CA ASP A 86 -4.91 1.30 22.36
C ASP A 86 -6.25 1.43 21.61
N GLY A 87 -7.36 1.62 22.33
CA GLY A 87 -8.67 1.91 21.76
C GLY A 87 -8.69 3.22 20.97
N CYS A 88 -8.17 4.29 21.57
CA CYS A 88 -8.10 5.60 20.92
C CYS A 88 -7.14 5.59 19.72
N ARG A 89 -5.94 4.99 19.86
CA ARG A 89 -4.98 4.81 18.75
C ARG A 89 -5.62 4.04 17.59
N ARG A 90 -6.36 2.96 17.85
CA ARG A 90 -7.06 2.20 16.80
C ARG A 90 -8.15 3.02 16.12
N PHE A 91 -8.93 3.78 16.89
CA PHE A 91 -9.98 4.64 16.34
C PHE A 91 -9.39 5.70 15.42
N VAL A 92 -8.46 6.52 15.94
CA VAL A 92 -7.76 7.57 15.19
C VAL A 92 -7.03 7.00 13.99
N GLY A 93 -6.25 5.94 14.20
CA GLY A 93 -5.52 5.26 13.13
C GLY A 93 -6.44 4.74 12.03
N SER A 94 -7.62 4.21 12.38
CA SER A 94 -8.59 3.78 11.37
C SER A 94 -9.24 4.92 10.60
N TRP A 95 -9.45 6.06 11.26
CA TRP A 95 -10.06 7.23 10.62
C TRP A 95 -9.07 7.91 9.67
N CYS A 96 -7.87 8.25 10.17
CA CYS A 96 -6.80 8.86 9.36
C CYS A 96 -6.29 7.89 8.29
N GLY A 97 -6.03 6.62 8.64
CA GLY A 97 -5.51 5.60 7.72
C GLY A 97 -6.43 5.32 6.52
N ARG A 98 -7.76 5.27 6.71
CA ARG A 98 -8.72 5.10 5.60
C ARG A 98 -8.65 6.26 4.58
N ARG A 99 -8.33 7.47 5.04
CA ARG A 99 -8.23 8.68 4.22
C ARG A 99 -6.83 8.82 3.59
N LEU A 100 -5.78 8.38 4.28
CA LEU A 100 -4.42 8.34 3.76
C LEU A 100 -4.24 7.31 2.65
N ARG A 101 -4.92 6.16 2.72
CA ARG A 101 -4.77 5.05 1.77
C ARG A 101 -4.86 5.45 0.28
N PRO A 102 -5.92 6.11 -0.21
CA PRO A 102 -6.00 6.47 -1.63
C PRO A 102 -4.89 7.43 -2.06
N LEU A 103 -4.44 8.32 -1.17
CA LEU A 103 -3.34 9.24 -1.46
C LEU A 103 -2.00 8.52 -1.59
N LEU A 104 -1.75 7.54 -0.72
CA LEU A 104 -0.55 6.71 -0.79
C LEU A 104 -0.52 5.88 -2.08
N ALA A 105 -1.66 5.32 -2.48
CA ALA A 105 -1.78 4.58 -3.74
C ALA A 105 -1.55 5.47 -4.98
N ALA A 106 -2.04 6.72 -4.96
CA ALA A 106 -1.87 7.67 -6.05
C ALA A 106 -0.44 8.23 -6.14
N ARG A 107 0.18 8.58 -5.00
CA ARG A 107 1.50 9.23 -4.97
C ARG A 107 2.67 8.23 -4.99
N ARG A 108 2.42 6.97 -4.61
CA ARG A 108 3.41 5.88 -4.54
C ARG A 108 4.76 6.32 -3.93
N PRO A 109 4.78 6.92 -2.71
CA PRO A 109 6.03 7.36 -2.10
C PRO A 109 6.97 6.17 -1.85
N ASN A 110 8.28 6.42 -1.83
CA ASN A 110 9.28 5.42 -1.44
C ASN A 110 9.94 5.71 -0.09
N LEU A 111 9.58 6.83 0.57
CA LEU A 111 9.86 7.12 1.96
C LEU A 111 8.73 7.99 2.54
N ILE A 112 8.34 7.74 3.80
CA ILE A 112 7.36 8.56 4.51
C ILE A 112 8.00 9.08 5.81
N VAL A 113 7.88 10.38 6.05
CA VAL A 113 8.27 10.99 7.33
C VAL A 113 7.06 11.70 7.94
N SER A 114 6.72 11.32 9.17
CA SER A 114 5.60 11.90 9.93
C SER A 114 6.11 12.83 11.02
N THR A 115 5.59 14.05 11.08
CA THR A 115 5.88 15.04 12.12
C THR A 115 4.65 15.34 12.99
N TYR A 116 3.64 14.46 12.93
CA TYR A 116 2.38 14.64 13.65
C TYR A 116 1.77 13.31 14.18
N PRO A 117 1.40 13.23 15.47
CA PRO A 117 1.02 11.96 16.11
C PRO A 117 -0.23 11.28 15.51
N LEU A 118 -1.28 12.01 15.14
CA LEU A 118 -2.49 11.40 14.56
C LEU A 118 -2.21 10.86 13.14
N GLY A 119 -1.33 11.53 12.38
CA GLY A 119 -0.84 11.06 11.09
C GLY A 119 -0.05 9.75 11.25
N THR A 120 0.86 9.71 12.23
CA THR A 120 1.61 8.50 12.59
C THR A 120 0.69 7.34 12.97
N ALA A 121 -0.42 7.61 13.67
CA ALA A 121 -1.43 6.59 13.99
C ALA A 121 -2.06 5.98 12.74
N GLY A 122 -2.35 6.79 11.72
CA GLY A 122 -2.88 6.34 10.44
C GLY A 122 -1.90 5.44 9.69
N LEU A 123 -0.62 5.80 9.71
CA LEU A 123 0.46 5.01 9.11
C LEU A 123 0.68 3.67 9.82
N ASP A 124 0.73 3.63 11.16
CA ASP A 124 0.81 2.38 11.94
C ASP A 124 -0.38 1.45 11.65
N TRP A 125 -1.58 2.02 11.53
CA TRP A 125 -2.79 1.27 11.24
C TRP A 125 -2.77 0.64 9.83
N LEU A 126 -2.29 1.38 8.82
CA LEU A 126 -2.12 0.85 7.46
C LEU A 126 -1.04 -0.24 7.42
N ARG A 127 0.10 -0.02 8.10
CA ARG A 127 1.16 -1.03 8.21
C ARG A 127 0.65 -2.31 8.88
N GLY A 128 -0.12 -2.19 9.96
CA GLY A 128 -0.71 -3.33 10.67
C GLY A 128 -1.70 -4.16 9.83
N ARG A 129 -2.13 -3.64 8.68
CA ARG A 129 -3.00 -4.32 7.72
C ARG A 129 -2.25 -4.83 6.47
N GLY A 130 -0.93 -4.62 6.40
CA GLY A 130 -0.14 -4.92 5.20
C GLY A 130 -0.59 -4.10 3.99
N GLN A 131 -1.08 -2.87 4.22
CA GLN A 131 -1.50 -1.93 3.18
C GLN A 131 -0.48 -0.82 2.96
N LEU A 132 0.71 -0.96 3.54
CA LEU A 132 1.78 -0.01 3.45
C LEU A 132 3.09 -0.78 3.58
N ASP A 133 3.92 -0.74 2.53
CA ASP A 133 5.20 -1.46 2.42
C ASP A 133 6.37 -0.50 2.12
N VAL A 134 6.20 0.78 2.49
CA VAL A 134 7.18 1.87 2.31
C VAL A 134 7.83 2.20 3.66
N PRO A 135 9.14 2.47 3.79
CA PRO A 135 9.76 2.88 5.06
C PRO A 135 9.10 4.13 5.68
N ILE A 136 8.92 4.13 7.00
CA ILE A 136 8.27 5.19 7.77
C ILE A 136 9.16 5.61 8.94
N ALA A 137 9.48 6.90 9.00
CA ALA A 137 10.05 7.51 10.18
C ALA A 137 9.08 8.51 10.82
N ALA A 138 9.10 8.60 12.15
CA ALA A 138 8.40 9.62 12.91
C ALA A 138 9.43 10.56 13.56
N VAL A 139 9.35 11.85 13.27
CA VAL A 139 10.16 12.90 13.89
C VAL A 139 9.33 13.52 15.01
N ILE A 140 9.67 13.20 16.25
CA ILE A 140 8.91 13.63 17.43
C ILE A 140 9.42 15.03 17.83
N SER A 141 8.57 16.03 17.67
CA SER A 141 8.84 17.43 18.05
C SER A 141 8.49 17.77 19.50
N ASP A 142 8.01 16.79 20.27
CA ASP A 142 7.83 16.90 21.72
C ASP A 142 9.05 16.32 22.45
N PHE A 143 9.61 17.09 23.39
CA PHE A 143 10.74 16.62 24.21
C PHE A 143 10.34 15.47 25.13
N ALA A 144 9.04 15.36 25.46
CA ALA A 144 8.42 14.25 26.17
C ALA A 144 7.51 13.42 25.24
N PRO A 145 8.04 12.35 24.61
CA PRO A 145 7.24 11.46 23.78
C PRO A 145 6.08 10.85 24.56
N HIS A 146 4.85 11.22 24.22
CA HIS A 146 3.64 10.64 24.79
C HIS A 146 3.13 9.44 23.95
N PRO A 147 2.18 8.62 24.46
CA PRO A 147 1.74 7.41 23.79
C PRO A 147 1.22 7.60 22.36
N PHE A 148 0.79 8.78 21.97
CA PHE A 148 0.28 9.01 20.61
C PHE A 148 1.37 9.33 19.59
N TRP A 149 2.63 9.48 20.01
CA TRP A 149 3.78 9.62 19.12
C TRP A 149 4.43 8.30 18.74
N VAL A 150 4.32 7.29 19.61
CA VAL A 150 5.15 6.09 19.54
C VAL A 150 4.32 4.86 19.22
N TYR A 151 4.69 4.18 18.13
CA TYR A 151 3.98 3.02 17.60
C TYR A 151 4.94 1.88 17.26
N SER A 152 4.52 0.63 17.44
CA SER A 152 5.41 -0.53 17.27
C SER A 152 5.67 -0.93 15.82
N ARG A 153 4.94 -0.36 14.85
CA ARG A 153 5.10 -0.67 13.41
C ARG A 153 5.65 0.47 12.57
N ILE A 154 6.15 1.51 13.23
CA ILE A 154 6.90 2.59 12.60
C ILE A 154 8.38 2.22 12.70
N ASP A 155 9.11 2.36 11.60
CA ASP A 155 10.42 1.76 11.43
C ASP A 155 11.51 2.51 12.22
N LEU A 156 11.31 3.81 12.46
CA LEU A 156 12.17 4.64 13.30
C LEU A 156 11.39 5.80 13.94
N HIS A 157 11.67 6.10 15.20
CA HIS A 157 11.23 7.36 15.83
C HIS A 157 12.44 8.15 16.29
N TYR A 158 12.59 9.37 15.79
CA TYR A 158 13.58 10.30 16.33
C TYR A 158 13.03 10.97 17.59
N VAL A 159 13.82 10.95 18.65
CA VAL A 159 13.59 11.67 19.90
C VAL A 159 14.74 12.65 20.14
N MET A 160 14.48 13.73 20.87
CA MET A 160 15.46 14.83 21.02
C MET A 160 16.43 14.67 22.18
N SER A 161 16.27 13.63 23.01
CA SER A 161 17.18 13.37 24.13
C SER A 161 17.13 11.92 24.58
N GLU A 162 18.19 11.48 25.28
CA GLU A 162 18.23 10.16 25.90
C GLU A 162 17.12 9.98 26.95
N ASN A 163 16.78 11.03 27.69
CA ASN A 163 15.66 10.98 28.64
C ASN A 163 14.32 10.74 27.91
N GLY A 164 14.16 11.29 26.71
CA GLY A 164 13.03 11.02 25.83
C GLY A 164 12.89 9.55 25.44
N LEU A 165 14.00 8.80 25.30
CA LEU A 165 13.97 7.35 25.01
C LEU A 165 13.25 6.57 26.11
N ARG A 166 13.43 6.95 27.38
CA ARG A 166 12.77 6.27 28.52
C ARG A 166 11.26 6.41 28.42
N ALA A 167 10.77 7.63 28.12
CA ALA A 167 9.35 7.89 27.91
C ALA A 167 8.82 7.11 26.69
N ALA A 168 9.57 7.11 25.59
CA ALA A 168 9.18 6.42 24.37
C ALA A 168 9.08 4.89 24.54
N HIS A 169 10.06 4.25 25.19
CA HIS A 169 10.03 2.82 25.52
C HIS A 169 8.90 2.47 26.50
N ARG A 170 8.59 3.34 27.47
CA ARG A 170 7.45 3.15 28.36
C ARG A 170 6.12 3.21 27.60
N ALA A 171 6.01 4.12 26.64
CA ALA A 171 4.82 4.28 25.79
C ALA A 171 4.62 3.09 24.83
N GLN A 172 5.72 2.54 24.28
CA GLN A 172 5.70 1.34 23.48
C GLN A 172 7.04 0.57 23.53
N PRO A 173 7.14 -0.56 24.25
CA PRO A 173 8.42 -1.24 24.43
C PRO A 173 9.07 -1.80 23.16
N ARG A 174 8.30 -2.02 22.08
CA ARG A 174 8.76 -2.64 20.83
C ARG A 174 9.10 -1.64 19.72
N SER A 175 9.01 -0.34 19.96
CA SER A 175 9.37 0.66 18.96
C SER A 175 10.88 0.84 18.85
N VAL A 176 11.33 1.21 17.66
CA VAL A 176 12.72 1.52 17.34
C VAL A 176 12.91 3.03 17.44
N HIS A 177 14.02 3.45 18.05
CA HIS A 177 14.30 4.85 18.37
C HIS A 177 15.74 5.23 18.01
N ALA A 178 15.94 6.51 17.68
CA ALA A 178 17.24 7.14 17.64
C ALA A 178 17.18 8.52 18.28
N VAL A 179 18.28 8.96 18.88
CA VAL A 179 18.41 10.33 19.39
C VAL A 179 18.87 11.24 18.26
N SER A 180 18.25 12.40 18.14
CA SER A 180 18.50 13.38 17.08
C SER A 180 18.50 14.79 17.66
N ALA A 181 19.27 15.68 17.04
CA ALA A 181 19.16 17.10 17.35
C ALA A 181 17.75 17.63 17.03
N PRO A 182 17.33 18.74 17.65
CA PRO A 182 16.05 19.36 17.36
C PRO A 182 15.85 19.62 15.85
N PRO A 183 14.72 19.17 15.27
CA PRO A 183 14.46 19.32 13.84
C PRO A 183 13.96 20.73 13.54
N VAL A 184 14.90 21.67 13.38
CA VAL A 184 14.65 23.08 13.03
C VAL A 184 15.26 23.45 11.68
N GLU A 185 14.72 24.50 11.06
CA GLU A 185 15.26 25.04 9.80
C GLU A 185 16.70 25.53 9.98
N THR A 186 17.55 25.39 8.97
CA THR A 186 19.00 25.67 9.08
C THR A 186 19.33 27.11 9.45
N ARG A 187 18.40 28.05 9.19
CA ARG A 187 18.50 29.46 9.62
C ARG A 187 18.56 29.64 11.14
N PHE A 188 18.08 28.66 11.92
CA PHE A 188 18.28 28.62 13.36
C PHE A 188 19.60 27.93 13.69
N HIS A 189 20.65 28.72 13.81
CA HIS A 189 21.98 28.25 14.18
C HIS A 189 22.66 29.26 15.10
N PRO A 190 23.73 28.87 15.82
CA PRO A 190 24.50 29.83 16.60
C PRO A 190 25.11 30.90 15.68
N ARG A 191 24.90 32.17 16.04
CA ARG A 191 25.46 33.36 15.36
C ARG A 191 26.22 34.23 16.36
N ASP A 192 27.07 35.11 15.85
CA ASP A 192 27.63 36.19 16.65
C ASP A 192 26.51 37.08 17.21
N LYS A 193 26.47 37.21 18.55
CA LYS A 193 25.40 37.95 19.23
C LYS A 193 25.41 39.42 18.85
N ALA A 194 26.58 40.04 18.73
CA ALA A 194 26.68 41.46 18.41
C ALA A 194 26.15 41.76 17.00
N ALA A 195 26.45 40.91 16.02
CA ALA A 195 25.87 40.98 14.69
C ALA A 195 24.34 40.81 14.70
N ALA A 196 23.84 39.77 15.36
CA ALA A 196 22.39 39.54 15.45
C ALA A 196 21.65 40.70 16.14
N ARG A 197 22.26 41.32 17.16
CA ARG A 197 21.72 42.52 17.84
C ARG A 197 21.66 43.72 16.90
N ARG A 198 22.70 43.97 16.09
CA ARG A 198 22.69 45.04 15.08
C ARG A 198 21.56 44.84 14.06
N ASP A 199 21.39 43.61 13.56
CA ASP A 199 20.32 43.27 12.60
C ASP A 199 18.91 43.54 13.20
N CYS A 200 18.77 43.36 14.51
CA CYS A 200 17.51 43.55 15.24
C CYS A 200 17.30 44.98 15.79
N GLY A 201 18.26 45.89 15.62
CA GLY A 201 18.24 47.22 16.24
C GLY A 201 18.35 47.20 17.77
N LEU A 202 19.01 46.19 18.34
CA LEU A 202 19.23 46.02 19.78
C LEU A 202 20.63 46.53 20.20
N PRO A 203 20.82 46.94 21.47
CA PRO A 203 22.12 47.35 21.99
C PRO A 203 23.18 46.27 21.79
N ALA A 204 24.38 46.65 21.34
CA ALA A 204 25.49 45.72 21.13
C ALA A 204 25.96 45.07 22.44
N GLU A 205 26.02 45.87 23.50
CA GLU A 205 26.39 45.46 24.86
C GLU A 205 25.16 45.28 25.76
N GLY A 206 25.35 44.62 26.90
CA GLY A 206 24.29 44.33 27.85
C GLY A 206 23.58 42.99 27.59
N ARG A 207 22.52 42.77 28.36
CA ARG A 207 21.79 41.51 28.50
C ARG A 207 20.41 41.62 27.87
N VAL A 208 20.14 40.72 26.93
CA VAL A 208 18.88 40.68 26.18
C VAL A 208 18.13 39.41 26.56
N LEU A 209 16.92 39.56 27.06
CA LEU A 209 16.00 38.45 27.31
C LEU A 209 14.89 38.47 26.26
N LEU A 210 14.70 37.34 25.58
CA LEU A 210 13.63 37.16 24.60
C LEU A 210 12.49 36.36 25.20
N ILE A 211 11.26 36.85 25.11
CA ILE A 211 10.05 36.11 25.48
C ILE A 211 9.30 35.74 24.21
N SER A 212 9.10 34.44 24.00
CA SER A 212 8.35 33.90 22.86
C SER A 212 7.57 32.66 23.29
N CYS A 213 6.24 32.70 23.11
CA CYS A 213 5.31 31.63 23.53
C CYS A 213 4.50 31.12 22.33
N GLY A 214 5.16 30.96 21.19
CA GLY A 214 4.56 30.50 19.93
C GLY A 214 3.71 31.57 19.21
N SER A 215 3.15 31.20 18.06
CA SER A 215 2.46 32.14 17.14
C SER A 215 1.16 32.74 17.69
N LEU A 216 0.60 32.16 18.76
CA LEU A 216 -0.63 32.61 19.42
C LEU A 216 -0.35 33.40 20.71
N GLY A 217 0.90 33.40 21.21
CA GLY A 217 1.29 34.15 22.41
C GLY A 217 0.46 33.79 23.65
N PHE A 218 0.20 32.50 23.87
CA PHE A 218 -0.60 32.03 25.00
C PHE A 218 0.17 32.07 26.32
N GLY A 219 -0.57 32.03 27.44
CA GLY A 219 -0.04 31.89 28.79
C GLY A 219 0.39 33.19 29.45
N SER A 220 1.31 33.10 30.41
CA SER A 220 1.71 34.17 31.33
C SER A 220 2.74 35.17 30.74
N VAL A 221 2.68 35.44 29.43
CA VAL A 221 3.67 36.29 28.72
C VAL A 221 3.84 37.66 29.37
N GLU A 222 2.74 38.31 29.72
CA GLU A 222 2.74 39.63 30.37
C GLU A 222 3.36 39.57 31.78
N ARG A 223 3.02 38.54 32.56
CA ARG A 223 3.61 38.32 33.90
C ARG A 223 5.11 37.99 33.81
N ALA A 224 5.54 37.24 32.79
CA ALA A 224 6.94 36.96 32.52
C ALA A 224 7.71 38.22 32.13
N ALA A 225 7.12 39.09 31.30
CA ALA A 225 7.71 40.39 30.97
C ALA A 225 7.87 41.27 32.21
N GLU A 226 6.86 41.39 33.06
CA GLU A 226 6.94 42.16 34.31
C GLU A 226 7.93 41.55 35.33
N ALA A 227 8.05 40.23 35.39
CA ALA A 227 9.08 39.57 36.18
C ALA A 227 10.50 39.88 35.66
N ALA A 228 10.71 39.82 34.35
CA ALA A 228 11.98 40.17 33.74
C ALA A 228 12.34 41.65 33.96
N LEU A 229 11.39 42.58 33.86
CA LEU A 229 11.62 44.01 34.11
C LEU A 229 11.97 44.34 35.57
N ARG A 230 11.57 43.49 36.53
CA ARG A 230 12.00 43.58 37.94
C ARG A 230 13.44 43.14 38.16
N THR A 231 14.13 42.70 37.12
CA THR A 231 15.55 42.36 37.16
C THR A 231 16.43 43.47 36.59
N GLY A 232 17.74 43.33 36.79
CA GLY A 232 18.76 44.20 36.16
C GLY A 232 19.00 43.92 34.68
N ILE A 233 18.05 43.28 33.96
CA ILE A 233 18.15 43.02 32.52
C ILE A 233 18.11 44.34 31.73
N ASP A 234 18.94 44.46 30.69
CA ASP A 234 19.05 45.67 29.88
C ASP A 234 17.92 45.79 28.85
N ARG A 235 17.50 44.67 28.25
CA ARG A 235 16.40 44.61 27.28
C ARG A 235 15.54 43.37 27.43
N VAL A 236 14.22 43.57 27.35
CA VAL A 236 13.21 42.50 27.31
C VAL A 236 12.48 42.60 25.97
N VAL A 237 12.75 41.68 25.04
CA VAL A 237 12.08 41.62 23.74
C VAL A 237 10.94 40.62 23.85
N VAL A 238 9.72 40.99 23.43
CA VAL A 238 8.55 40.10 23.49
C VAL A 238 7.96 39.92 22.10
N LEU A 239 7.93 38.69 21.60
CA LEU A 239 7.29 38.34 20.34
C LEU A 239 5.82 38.00 20.60
N CYS A 240 4.91 38.91 20.22
CA CYS A 240 3.48 38.76 20.50
C CYS A 240 2.74 37.87 19.48
N GLY A 241 3.42 37.46 18.40
CA GLY A 241 2.81 36.65 17.35
C GLY A 241 1.58 37.34 16.73
N HIS A 242 0.47 36.61 16.63
CA HIS A 242 -0.83 37.12 16.17
C HIS A 242 -1.72 37.66 17.31
N ASN A 243 -1.19 37.83 18.53
CA ASN A 243 -1.97 38.29 19.67
C ASN A 243 -1.95 39.82 19.79
N ASP A 244 -2.80 40.48 19.00
CA ASP A 244 -2.89 41.95 18.98
C ASP A 244 -3.31 42.55 20.33
N ALA A 245 -4.08 41.80 21.14
CA ALA A 245 -4.51 42.25 22.46
C ALA A 245 -3.33 42.32 23.44
N LEU A 246 -2.48 41.28 23.44
CA LEU A 246 -1.23 41.26 24.22
C LEU A 246 -0.28 42.37 23.76
N LEU A 247 -0.11 42.53 22.45
CA LEU A 247 0.75 43.57 21.88
C LEU A 247 0.34 44.98 22.34
N ARG A 248 -0.97 45.29 22.35
CA ARG A 248 -1.46 46.59 22.83
C ARG A 248 -1.14 46.82 24.31
N ARG A 249 -1.34 45.83 25.17
CA ARG A 249 -1.03 45.94 26.61
C ARG A 249 0.46 46.15 26.85
N LEU A 250 1.31 45.38 26.18
CA LEU A 250 2.76 45.50 26.32
C LEU A 250 3.31 46.80 25.72
N ARG A 251 2.71 47.33 24.64
CA ARG A 251 3.09 48.66 24.11
C ARG A 251 2.81 49.76 25.12
N HIS A 252 1.63 49.74 25.74
CA HIS A 252 1.31 50.71 26.80
C HIS A 252 2.31 50.63 27.97
N ARG A 253 2.76 49.41 28.30
CA ARG A 253 3.79 49.23 29.32
C ARG A 253 5.18 49.69 28.87
N ALA A 254 5.53 49.51 27.60
CA ALA A 254 6.80 49.95 27.03
C ALA A 254 6.95 51.48 27.01
N ASP A 255 5.83 52.22 26.94
CA ASP A 255 5.83 53.69 27.10
C ASP A 255 6.32 54.12 28.50
N GLN A 256 6.21 53.22 29.50
CA GLN A 256 6.62 53.47 30.89
C GLN A 256 8.00 52.90 31.23
N ASP A 257 8.48 51.91 30.47
CA ASP A 257 9.79 51.28 30.67
C ASP A 257 10.43 50.97 29.31
N ALA A 258 11.37 51.82 28.91
CA ALA A 258 12.03 51.74 27.61
C ALA A 258 12.82 50.45 27.39
N ARG A 259 13.04 49.62 28.42
CA ARG A 259 13.71 48.31 28.28
C ARG A 259 12.83 47.27 27.61
N LEU A 260 11.50 47.44 27.65
CA LEU A 260 10.53 46.53 27.04
C LEU A 260 10.35 46.83 25.55
N VAL A 261 10.54 45.82 24.70
CA VAL A 261 10.41 45.92 23.24
C VAL A 261 9.37 44.90 22.76
N PRO A 262 8.08 45.27 22.71
CA PRO A 262 7.03 44.40 22.24
C PRO A 262 6.90 44.46 20.71
N LEU A 263 7.04 43.31 20.07
CA LEU A 263 6.98 43.16 18.62
C LEU A 263 5.71 42.40 18.21
N SER A 264 5.13 42.80 17.08
CA SER A 264 4.04 42.09 16.41
C SER A 264 4.56 40.81 15.74
N TRP A 265 3.88 40.32 14.71
CA TRP A 265 4.41 39.24 13.87
C TRP A 265 5.78 39.59 13.27
N VAL A 266 6.79 38.76 13.53
CA VAL A 266 8.16 38.89 13.04
C VAL A 266 8.47 37.73 12.11
N ARG A 267 9.02 38.01 10.92
CA ARG A 267 9.45 36.98 9.95
C ARG A 267 10.84 36.40 10.28
N ASP A 268 11.73 37.26 10.76
CA ASP A 268 13.11 36.89 11.14
C ASP A 268 13.24 36.60 12.64
N VAL A 269 12.47 35.62 13.11
CA VAL A 269 12.62 35.09 14.48
C VAL A 269 14.05 34.59 14.76
N PRO A 270 14.77 33.93 13.81
CA PRO A 270 16.15 33.48 14.05
C PRO A 270 17.10 34.58 14.51
N ALA A 271 17.02 35.79 13.93
CA ALA A 271 17.87 36.91 14.33
C ALA A 271 17.62 37.32 15.80
N TYR A 272 16.36 37.45 16.21
CA TYR A 272 16.01 37.80 17.60
C TYR A 272 16.41 36.70 18.59
N THR A 273 16.22 35.43 18.22
CA THR A 273 16.65 34.30 19.05
C THR A 273 18.17 34.29 19.23
N ALA A 274 18.94 34.51 18.16
CA ALA A 274 20.39 34.56 18.24
C ALA A 274 20.92 35.79 19.01
N ALA A 275 20.23 36.92 18.94
CA ALA A 275 20.56 38.17 19.63
C ALA A 275 20.38 38.08 21.16
N ALA A 276 19.53 37.17 21.63
CA ALA A 276 19.21 36.98 23.04
C ALA A 276 20.36 36.30 23.80
N ASP A 277 20.46 36.59 25.11
CA ASP A 277 21.26 35.82 26.05
C ASP A 277 20.47 34.67 26.66
N VAL A 278 19.16 34.87 26.88
CA VAL A 278 18.26 33.89 27.46
C VAL A 278 16.90 33.98 26.76
N VAL A 279 16.30 32.82 26.48
CA VAL A 279 14.96 32.73 25.90
C VAL A 279 13.98 32.21 26.95
N VAL A 280 12.90 32.94 27.16
CA VAL A 280 11.77 32.56 28.01
C VAL A 280 10.64 32.05 27.12
N THR A 281 10.11 30.88 27.47
CA THR A 281 8.93 30.30 26.84
C THR A 281 8.11 29.52 27.86
N ASN A 282 6.90 29.11 27.48
CA ASN A 282 5.96 28.39 28.36
C ASN A 282 5.58 27.00 27.83
N ALA A 283 6.26 26.54 26.78
CA ALA A 283 6.08 25.20 26.25
C ALA A 283 7.40 24.70 25.64
N GLY A 284 7.74 23.43 25.86
CA GLY A 284 8.85 22.78 25.16
C GLY A 284 8.50 22.38 23.72
N GLY A 285 7.91 23.30 22.96
CA GLY A 285 7.57 23.14 21.53
C GLY A 285 8.61 23.81 20.62
N ALA A 286 8.23 24.15 19.39
CA ALA A 286 9.14 24.68 18.35
C ALA A 286 10.04 25.83 18.82
N THR A 287 9.50 26.81 19.57
CA THR A 287 10.30 27.95 20.08
C THR A 287 11.44 27.53 20.99
N ALA A 288 11.22 26.53 21.86
CA ALA A 288 12.28 26.01 22.71
C ALA A 288 13.36 25.29 21.88
N LEU A 289 12.93 24.53 20.87
CA LEU A 289 13.83 23.84 19.94
C LEU A 289 14.69 24.82 19.12
N GLU A 290 14.07 25.89 18.63
CA GLU A 290 14.73 26.98 17.90
C GLU A 290 15.76 27.71 18.77
N ALA A 291 15.43 27.98 20.05
CA ALA A 291 16.35 28.57 21.01
C ALA A 291 17.55 27.66 21.28
N LEU A 292 17.31 26.37 21.51
CA LEU A 292 18.37 25.39 21.69
C LEU A 292 19.29 25.33 20.46
N ALA A 293 18.73 25.29 19.24
CA ALA A 293 19.50 25.26 18.00
C ALA A 293 20.36 26.52 17.78
N CYS A 294 19.93 27.67 18.29
CA CYS A 294 20.75 28.89 18.34
C CYS A 294 21.80 28.91 19.48
N GLY A 295 21.89 27.85 20.28
CA GLY A 295 22.79 27.75 21.42
C GLY A 295 22.39 28.66 22.58
N ARG A 296 21.08 28.88 22.79
CA ARG A 296 20.55 29.77 23.84
C ARG A 296 19.93 28.98 24.98
N PRO A 297 20.22 29.34 26.25
CA PRO A 297 19.55 28.79 27.41
C PRO A 297 18.05 29.11 27.39
N VAL A 298 17.25 28.14 27.81
CA VAL A 298 15.79 28.24 27.84
C VAL A 298 15.28 28.27 29.27
N LEU A 299 14.44 29.26 29.60
CA LEU A 299 13.70 29.32 30.85
C LEU A 299 12.23 28.98 30.57
N MET A 300 11.74 27.92 31.21
CA MET A 300 10.36 27.44 31.09
C MET A 300 9.51 28.06 32.20
N VAL A 301 8.70 29.05 31.87
CA VAL A 301 7.88 29.79 32.85
C VAL A 301 6.45 29.33 32.80
N GLU A 302 5.91 28.92 33.95
CA GLU A 302 4.50 28.49 34.11
C GLU A 302 4.01 27.63 32.94
N PRO A 303 4.65 26.46 32.69
CA PRO A 303 4.42 25.72 31.47
C PRO A 303 2.97 25.27 31.33
N ILE A 304 2.48 25.27 30.09
CA ILE A 304 1.10 24.85 29.79
C ILE A 304 0.84 23.40 30.20
N ALA A 305 -0.40 23.10 30.59
CA ALA A 305 -0.82 21.80 31.10
C ALA A 305 -0.56 20.63 30.12
N GLY A 306 -0.54 19.39 30.65
CA GLY A 306 -0.27 18.17 29.89
C GLY A 306 1.14 18.12 29.29
N HIS A 307 1.23 18.09 27.95
CA HIS A 307 2.49 17.89 27.23
C HIS A 307 3.49 19.04 27.41
N GLY A 308 3.03 20.29 27.59
CA GLY A 308 3.93 21.43 27.82
C GLY A 308 4.74 21.29 29.11
N ARG A 309 4.07 20.96 30.22
CA ARG A 309 4.70 20.66 31.51
C ARG A 309 5.61 19.43 31.44
N ALA A 310 5.19 18.37 30.75
CA ALA A 310 6.02 17.19 30.56
C ALA A 310 7.29 17.49 29.76
N ASN A 311 7.19 18.29 28.68
CA ASN A 311 8.35 18.72 27.91
C ASN A 311 9.29 19.58 28.78
N ALA A 312 8.76 20.54 29.52
CA ALA A 312 9.57 21.41 30.39
C ALA A 312 10.34 20.62 31.46
N LEU A 313 9.69 19.64 32.11
CA LEU A 313 10.33 18.77 33.11
C LEU A 313 11.47 17.95 32.50
N LEU A 314 11.22 17.27 31.38
CA LEU A 314 12.25 16.45 30.74
C LEU A 314 13.41 17.30 30.18
N MET A 315 13.14 18.51 29.69
CA MET A 315 14.18 19.46 29.28
C MET A 315 15.04 19.91 30.46
N ALA A 316 14.43 20.13 31.62
CA ALA A 316 15.15 20.45 32.85
C ALA A 316 15.98 19.27 33.37
N GLU A 317 15.44 18.05 33.36
CA GLU A 317 16.18 16.83 33.71
C GLU A 317 17.36 16.58 32.76
N ALA A 318 17.26 16.99 31.49
CA ALA A 318 18.33 16.91 30.51
C ALA A 318 19.36 18.06 30.65
N GLY A 319 19.14 19.03 31.55
CA GLY A 319 20.00 20.19 31.75
C GLY A 319 19.95 21.22 30.61
N LEU A 320 18.95 21.15 29.73
CA LEU A 320 18.78 22.01 28.55
C LEU A 320 17.84 23.19 28.79
N ALA A 321 17.05 23.15 29.86
CA ALA A 321 16.20 24.25 30.28
C ALA A 321 16.17 24.36 31.81
N GLU A 322 15.71 25.49 32.32
CA GLU A 322 15.42 25.66 33.75
C GLU A 322 13.93 25.95 33.94
N LEU A 323 13.31 25.26 34.89
CA LEU A 323 11.88 25.40 35.17
C LEU A 323 11.65 26.50 36.20
N CYS A 324 10.84 27.49 35.83
CA CYS A 324 10.35 28.54 36.70
C CYS A 324 8.84 28.32 36.94
N GLU A 325 8.48 27.81 38.12
CA GLU A 325 7.07 27.48 38.43
C GLU A 325 6.17 28.73 38.48
N ASP A 326 6.75 29.91 38.74
CA ASP A 326 6.04 31.18 38.76
C ASP A 326 6.95 32.37 38.35
N ALA A 327 6.35 33.55 38.27
CA ALA A 327 7.02 34.81 37.97
C ALA A 327 8.12 35.19 38.99
N GLY A 328 8.00 34.77 40.26
CA GLY A 328 9.01 35.02 41.29
C GLY A 328 10.26 34.15 41.07
N ALA A 329 10.07 32.88 40.76
CA ALA A 329 11.13 31.96 40.36
C ALA A 329 11.87 32.48 39.11
N LEU A 330 11.13 32.98 38.10
CA LEU A 330 11.76 33.61 36.93
C LEU A 330 12.65 34.80 37.32
N THR A 331 12.13 35.70 38.16
CA THR A 331 12.86 36.88 38.63
C THR A 331 14.16 36.46 39.33
N LYS A 332 14.10 35.45 40.21
CA LYS A 332 15.25 34.91 40.93
C LYS A 332 16.27 34.27 39.98
N THR A 333 15.82 33.45 39.04
CA THR A 333 16.70 32.77 38.07
C THR A 333 17.40 33.78 37.16
N VAL A 334 16.68 34.77 36.63
CA VAL A 334 17.29 35.81 35.78
C VAL A 334 18.29 36.66 36.59
N HIS A 335 17.96 37.06 37.82
CA HIS A 335 18.92 37.75 38.69
C HIS A 335 20.20 36.95 38.93
N ARG A 336 20.07 35.64 39.21
CA ARG A 336 21.22 34.74 39.36
C ARG A 336 22.08 34.71 38.10
N LEU A 337 21.47 34.51 36.93
CA LEU A 337 22.18 34.48 35.65
C LEU A 337 22.86 35.81 35.29
N LEU A 338 22.30 36.94 35.77
CA LEU A 338 22.91 38.27 35.63
C LEU A 338 24.08 38.48 36.59
N ALA A 339 23.95 38.04 37.83
CA ALA A 339 24.98 38.17 38.87
C ALA A 339 26.19 37.26 38.60
N GLU A 340 25.97 36.09 37.99
CA GLU A 340 27.00 35.07 37.75
C GLU A 340 27.16 34.75 36.26
N PRO A 341 27.93 35.55 35.48
CA PRO A 341 28.14 35.32 34.06
C PRO A 341 28.75 33.95 33.71
N ALA A 342 29.43 33.31 34.67
CA ALA A 342 29.96 31.96 34.52
C ALA A 342 28.85 30.91 34.39
N GLU A 343 27.75 31.04 35.15
CA GLU A 343 26.63 30.10 35.09
C GLU A 343 25.86 30.20 33.77
N LEU A 344 25.67 31.42 33.25
CA LEU A 344 25.06 31.64 31.94
C LEU A 344 25.90 31.01 30.81
N ARG A 345 27.23 31.23 30.83
CA ARG A 345 28.15 30.59 29.88
C ARG A 345 28.14 29.07 30.00
N ALA A 346 28.05 28.53 31.22
CA ALA A 346 27.93 27.09 31.43
C ALA A 346 26.61 26.54 30.87
N ALA A 347 25.50 27.28 31.00
CA ALA A 347 24.22 26.90 30.40
C ALA A 347 24.27 26.92 28.87
N GLU A 348 24.88 27.96 28.27
CA GLU A 348 25.13 28.03 26.82
C GLU A 348 25.98 26.84 26.34
N GLN A 349 27.07 26.54 27.05
CA GLN A 349 27.97 25.44 26.69
C GLN A 349 27.26 24.09 26.75
N ARG A 350 26.42 23.82 27.76
CA ARG A 350 25.64 22.58 27.84
C ARG A 350 24.72 22.38 26.62
N VAL A 351 24.09 23.45 26.14
CA VAL A 351 23.24 23.39 24.94
C VAL A 351 24.10 23.08 23.71
N LEU A 352 25.25 23.75 23.55
CA LEU A 352 26.16 23.51 22.43
C LEU A 352 26.73 22.09 22.43
N ASP A 353 27.10 21.58 23.61
CA ASP A 353 27.61 20.20 23.78
C ASP A 353 26.53 19.18 23.41
N HIS A 354 25.27 19.43 23.78
CA HIS A 354 24.15 18.57 23.39
C HIS A 354 23.92 18.57 21.87
N LEU A 355 23.96 19.74 21.22
CA LEU A 355 23.86 19.83 19.75
C LEU A 355 25.01 19.09 19.06
N ALA A 356 26.24 19.22 19.59
CA ALA A 356 27.40 18.52 19.05
C ALA A 356 27.27 16.99 19.21
N ALA A 357 26.81 16.51 20.38
CA ALA A 357 26.63 15.09 20.67
C ALA A 357 25.49 14.45 19.87
N THR A 358 24.42 15.19 19.59
CA THR A 358 23.25 14.68 18.86
C THR A 358 23.38 14.80 17.33
N GLY A 359 24.44 15.44 16.82
CA GLY A 359 24.72 15.60 15.39
C GLY A 359 23.77 16.58 14.69
N ARG A 360 23.91 16.78 13.37
CA ARG A 360 22.93 17.56 12.61
C ARG A 360 21.81 16.66 12.12
N PHE A 361 20.57 17.15 12.20
CA PHE A 361 19.43 16.42 11.63
C PHE A 361 19.66 16.09 10.15
N ALA A 362 20.29 16.98 9.38
CA ALA A 362 20.60 16.78 7.97
C ALA A 362 21.47 15.54 7.69
N ASP A 363 22.42 15.23 8.56
CA ASP A 363 23.28 14.05 8.42
C ASP A 363 22.49 12.77 8.70
N GLN A 364 21.55 12.85 9.65
CA GLN A 364 20.69 11.72 10.03
C GLN A 364 19.57 11.46 9.01
N VAL A 365 19.17 12.46 8.22
CA VAL A 365 18.26 12.22 7.08
C VAL A 365 18.87 11.23 6.08
N ALA A 366 20.20 11.18 5.93
CA ALA A 366 20.84 10.19 5.07
C ALA A 366 20.54 8.75 5.50
N GLU A 367 20.48 8.49 6.82
CA GLU A 367 20.16 7.17 7.38
C GLU A 367 18.74 6.71 7.01
N LEU A 368 17.82 7.64 6.74
CA LEU A 368 16.47 7.31 6.29
C LEU A 368 16.45 6.61 4.92
N ALA A 369 17.47 6.83 4.07
CA ALA A 369 17.61 6.10 2.80
C ALA A 369 18.02 4.63 3.01
N HIS A 370 18.47 4.28 4.20
CA HIS A 370 18.86 2.92 4.58
C HIS A 370 17.78 2.21 5.41
N LEU A 371 16.71 2.92 5.80
CA LEU A 371 15.57 2.29 6.45
C LEU A 371 14.96 1.23 5.55
N ARG A 372 14.83 0.02 6.12
CA ARG A 372 14.20 -1.11 5.45
C ARG A 372 12.92 -1.43 6.18
N VAL A 373 11.85 -1.66 5.43
CA VAL A 373 10.60 -2.16 6.00
C VAL A 373 10.84 -3.56 6.56
N PRO A 374 10.55 -3.83 7.84
CA PRO A 374 10.52 -5.18 8.36
C PRO A 374 9.55 -6.00 7.53
N SER A 375 10.02 -7.09 6.93
CA SER A 375 9.21 -7.99 6.11
C SER A 375 8.17 -8.70 6.98
N GLN A 376 7.01 -8.07 7.21
CA GLN A 376 5.93 -8.67 7.98
C GLN A 376 5.07 -9.56 7.09
N PRO A 377 4.68 -10.76 7.55
CA PRO A 377 3.75 -11.60 6.81
C PRO A 377 2.38 -10.91 6.65
N ARG A 378 1.95 -10.71 5.40
CA ARG A 378 0.65 -10.12 5.08
C ARG A 378 -0.40 -11.23 4.91
N ARG A 379 -1.51 -11.18 5.65
CA ARG A 379 -2.59 -12.18 5.50
C ARG A 379 -3.18 -12.15 4.09
N LEU A 380 -3.50 -13.32 3.54
CA LEU A 380 -4.18 -13.41 2.24
C LEU A 380 -5.60 -12.86 2.32
N ARG A 381 -6.09 -12.29 1.21
CA ARG A 381 -7.49 -11.94 1.04
C ARG A 381 -8.35 -13.20 1.03
N ALA A 382 -9.64 -13.05 1.29
CA ALA A 382 -10.59 -14.15 1.22
C ALA A 382 -10.55 -14.90 -0.11
N GLN A 383 -10.47 -14.14 -1.22
CA GLN A 383 -10.45 -14.68 -2.58
C GLN A 383 -9.12 -15.39 -2.89
N ASP A 384 -7.99 -14.88 -2.43
CA ASP A 384 -6.69 -15.53 -2.64
C ASP A 384 -6.54 -16.77 -1.75
N ALA A 385 -6.98 -16.68 -0.51
CA ALA A 385 -6.97 -17.80 0.43
C ALA A 385 -7.86 -18.96 -0.04
N PHE A 386 -8.92 -18.68 -0.78
CA PHE A 386 -9.76 -19.71 -1.43
C PHE A 386 -8.90 -20.62 -2.31
N PHE A 387 -8.13 -20.06 -3.24
CA PHE A 387 -7.30 -20.86 -4.14
C PHE A 387 -6.18 -21.60 -3.39
N VAL A 388 -5.62 -21.00 -2.34
CA VAL A 388 -4.64 -21.70 -1.48
C VAL A 388 -5.23 -22.90 -0.76
N HIS A 389 -6.50 -22.82 -0.35
CA HIS A 389 -7.18 -23.93 0.32
C HIS A 389 -7.68 -25.00 -0.65
N ALA A 390 -8.05 -24.58 -1.87
CA ALA A 390 -8.39 -25.48 -2.98
C ALA A 390 -7.17 -26.22 -3.52
N ASP A 391 -5.96 -25.67 -3.36
CA ASP A 391 -4.71 -26.27 -3.82
C ASP A 391 -4.41 -27.62 -3.15
N SER A 392 -4.19 -28.65 -3.98
CA SER A 392 -3.79 -30.00 -3.59
C SER A 392 -2.74 -30.56 -4.56
N ALA A 393 -2.14 -31.70 -4.20
CA ALA A 393 -1.16 -32.37 -5.08
C ALA A 393 -1.81 -32.88 -6.38
N GLU A 394 -3.07 -33.31 -6.28
CA GLU A 394 -3.88 -33.81 -7.39
C GLU A 394 -4.45 -32.67 -8.23
N VAL A 395 -4.82 -31.55 -7.60
CA VAL A 395 -5.42 -30.41 -8.29
C VAL A 395 -4.68 -29.11 -7.97
N PRO A 396 -3.47 -28.92 -8.53
CA PRO A 396 -2.71 -27.71 -8.28
C PRO A 396 -3.44 -26.48 -8.81
N GLN A 397 -3.57 -25.42 -8.00
CA GLN A 397 -4.23 -24.16 -8.39
C GLN A 397 -3.24 -23.21 -9.08
N GLN A 398 -2.71 -23.69 -10.20
CA GLN A 398 -1.75 -22.96 -11.03
C GLN A 398 -2.39 -22.53 -12.35
N THR A 399 -2.14 -21.30 -12.72
CA THR A 399 -2.63 -20.68 -13.96
C THR A 399 -1.43 -20.20 -14.76
N GLY A 400 -1.51 -20.24 -16.08
CA GLY A 400 -0.36 -19.94 -16.93
C GLY A 400 -0.73 -19.58 -18.35
N ALA A 401 0.29 -19.46 -19.20
CA ALA A 401 0.13 -19.28 -20.62
C ALA A 401 1.30 -19.92 -21.39
N VAL A 402 1.00 -20.39 -22.60
CA VAL A 402 1.96 -20.74 -23.63
C VAL A 402 2.04 -19.56 -24.59
N LEU A 403 3.19 -18.90 -24.66
CA LEU A 403 3.44 -17.77 -25.55
C LEU A 403 4.20 -18.26 -26.78
N SER A 404 3.64 -18.03 -27.97
CA SER A 404 4.25 -18.47 -29.23
C SER A 404 4.78 -17.27 -30.02
N LEU A 405 6.09 -17.29 -30.26
CA LEU A 405 6.81 -16.21 -30.92
C LEU A 405 7.47 -16.68 -32.22
N SER A 406 7.62 -15.75 -33.17
CA SER A 406 8.50 -15.93 -34.32
C SER A 406 9.66 -14.92 -34.27
N SER A 407 10.89 -15.42 -34.24
CA SER A 407 12.09 -14.61 -34.36
C SER A 407 12.50 -14.48 -35.83
N THR A 408 12.69 -13.26 -36.32
CA THR A 408 13.30 -13.01 -37.63
C THR A 408 14.82 -13.18 -37.61
N ASP A 409 15.42 -13.18 -36.41
CA ASP A 409 16.86 -13.40 -36.22
C ASP A 409 17.11 -14.85 -35.82
N ARG A 410 17.63 -15.64 -36.77
CA ARG A 410 18.01 -17.05 -36.56
C ARG A 410 19.34 -17.20 -35.81
N ALA A 411 20.09 -16.10 -35.60
CA ALA A 411 21.40 -16.13 -34.97
C ALA A 411 21.36 -16.17 -33.43
N MET A 412 20.25 -15.76 -32.80
CA MET A 412 20.13 -15.81 -31.33
C MET A 412 20.17 -17.26 -30.82
N THR A 413 21.15 -17.53 -29.94
CA THR A 413 21.29 -18.79 -29.22
C THR A 413 20.34 -18.88 -28.03
N THR A 414 20.15 -20.07 -27.47
CA THR A 414 19.36 -20.26 -26.24
C THR A 414 19.94 -19.47 -25.06
N ALA A 415 21.27 -19.31 -25.01
CA ALA A 415 21.93 -18.50 -23.99
C ALA A 415 21.56 -17.01 -24.12
N ASP A 416 21.61 -16.45 -25.34
CA ASP A 416 21.24 -15.05 -25.59
C ASP A 416 19.80 -14.75 -25.15
N TRP A 417 18.88 -15.69 -25.42
CA TRP A 417 17.50 -15.59 -24.98
C TRP A 417 17.35 -15.60 -23.45
N ILE A 418 18.09 -16.48 -22.77
CA ILE A 418 18.05 -16.57 -21.31
C ILE A 418 18.65 -15.32 -20.66
N ASP A 419 19.74 -14.78 -21.21
CA ASP A 419 20.34 -13.54 -20.73
C ASP A 419 19.40 -12.35 -20.92
N HIS A 420 18.77 -12.22 -22.10
CA HIS A 420 17.79 -11.16 -22.36
C HIS A 420 16.60 -11.23 -21.40
N LEU A 421 15.97 -12.40 -21.28
CA LEU A 421 14.85 -12.62 -20.37
C LEU A 421 15.25 -12.39 -18.90
N GLY A 422 16.44 -12.85 -18.51
CA GLY A 422 16.98 -12.64 -17.17
C GLY A 422 17.23 -11.17 -16.84
N GLY A 423 17.72 -10.39 -17.81
CA GLY A 423 17.89 -8.94 -17.70
C GLY A 423 16.55 -8.20 -17.56
N LEU A 424 15.54 -8.57 -18.35
CA LEU A 424 14.18 -8.04 -18.24
C LEU A 424 13.55 -8.36 -16.88
N ILE A 425 13.66 -9.61 -16.41
CA ILE A 425 13.14 -10.02 -15.11
C ILE A 425 13.82 -9.23 -13.98
N SER A 426 15.16 -9.14 -14.00
CA SER A 426 15.94 -8.47 -12.95
C SER A 426 15.63 -6.97 -12.86
N SER A 427 15.45 -6.31 -14.01
CA SER A 427 15.17 -4.88 -14.07
C SER A 427 13.73 -4.53 -13.68
N ARG A 428 12.75 -5.41 -13.92
CA ARG A 428 11.31 -5.11 -13.78
C ARG A 428 10.61 -5.76 -12.61
N ALA A 429 11.16 -6.86 -12.08
CA ALA A 429 10.62 -7.48 -10.88
C ALA A 429 10.44 -6.52 -9.69
N PRO A 430 11.37 -5.58 -9.41
CA PRO A 430 11.21 -4.61 -8.31
C PRO A 430 9.93 -3.76 -8.39
N ASP A 431 9.41 -3.54 -9.60
CA ASP A 431 8.19 -2.78 -9.86
C ASP A 431 6.91 -3.64 -9.87
N LEU A 432 7.04 -4.94 -9.61
CA LEU A 432 5.96 -5.92 -9.56
C LEU A 432 5.89 -6.56 -8.17
N PRO A 433 5.19 -5.93 -7.20
CA PRO A 433 5.15 -6.38 -5.80
C PRO A 433 4.77 -7.85 -5.61
N MET A 434 3.91 -8.40 -6.49
CA MET A 434 3.48 -9.80 -6.43
C MET A 434 4.63 -10.81 -6.57
N LEU A 435 5.70 -10.46 -7.31
CA LEU A 435 6.84 -11.35 -7.54
C LEU A 435 7.80 -11.41 -6.36
N HIS A 436 7.66 -10.50 -5.40
CA HIS A 436 8.49 -10.42 -4.19
C HIS A 436 7.80 -11.04 -2.96
N HIS A 437 6.84 -11.95 -3.16
CA HIS A 437 6.14 -12.60 -2.06
C HIS A 437 6.06 -14.11 -2.27
N ARG A 438 6.52 -14.87 -1.26
CA ARG A 438 6.28 -16.31 -1.19
C ARG A 438 5.03 -16.61 -0.38
N LEU A 439 4.37 -17.71 -0.72
CA LEU A 439 3.18 -18.16 -0.02
C LEU A 439 3.56 -18.97 1.24
N SER A 440 3.03 -18.61 2.40
CA SER A 440 3.19 -19.35 3.64
C SER A 440 1.84 -19.85 4.17
N THR A 441 1.75 -21.14 4.47
CA THR A 441 0.56 -21.79 5.02
C THR A 441 0.87 -22.46 6.36
N PRO A 442 1.09 -21.67 7.44
CA PRO A 442 1.38 -22.23 8.75
C PRO A 442 0.22 -23.07 9.30
N HIS A 443 0.53 -24.22 9.90
CA HIS A 443 -0.47 -25.15 10.42
C HIS A 443 -1.40 -24.47 11.43
N GLY A 444 -2.72 -24.68 11.31
CA GLY A 444 -3.73 -24.07 12.18
C GLY A 444 -3.96 -22.56 12.00
N HIS A 445 -3.12 -21.88 11.23
CA HIS A 445 -3.17 -20.43 11.01
C HIS A 445 -3.62 -20.09 9.58
N ARG A 446 -3.98 -18.82 9.37
CA ARG A 446 -4.39 -18.34 8.04
C ARG A 446 -3.18 -18.23 7.12
N PRO A 447 -3.33 -18.55 5.82
CA PRO A 447 -2.29 -18.29 4.84
C PRO A 447 -1.85 -16.82 4.83
N CYS A 448 -0.56 -16.59 4.64
CA CYS A 448 0.02 -15.26 4.50
C CYS A 448 1.08 -15.19 3.39
N TRP A 449 1.21 -14.01 2.79
CA TRP A 449 2.31 -13.61 1.95
C TRP A 449 3.50 -13.25 2.83
N VAL A 450 4.67 -13.81 2.54
CA VAL A 450 5.92 -13.46 3.20
C VAL A 450 6.81 -12.77 2.17
N PRO A 451 7.28 -11.54 2.44
CA PRO A 451 8.15 -10.83 1.51
C PRO A 451 9.47 -11.58 1.28
N VAL A 452 9.96 -11.54 0.06
CA VAL A 452 11.24 -12.09 -0.38
C VAL A 452 12.10 -10.94 -0.87
N ARG A 453 13.30 -10.80 -0.31
CA ARG A 453 14.17 -9.63 -0.52
C ARG A 453 14.73 -9.55 -1.94
N GLU A 454 15.13 -10.70 -2.49
CA GLU A 454 15.76 -10.79 -3.80
C GLU A 454 15.16 -11.97 -4.57
N ILE A 455 14.95 -11.77 -5.87
CA ILE A 455 14.51 -12.82 -6.77
C ILE A 455 15.77 -13.36 -7.47
N SER A 456 15.97 -14.66 -7.35
CA SER A 456 17.00 -15.39 -8.08
C SER A 456 16.44 -15.78 -9.44
N VAL A 457 16.90 -15.17 -10.53
CA VAL A 457 16.42 -15.51 -11.89
C VAL A 457 16.54 -17.01 -12.20
N PRO A 458 17.65 -17.71 -11.91
CA PRO A 458 17.79 -19.14 -12.18
C PRO A 458 16.77 -20.01 -11.44
N ASP A 459 16.21 -19.52 -10.34
CA ASP A 459 15.18 -20.24 -9.56
C ASP A 459 13.80 -20.19 -10.21
N HIS A 460 13.59 -19.30 -11.19
CA HIS A 460 12.30 -19.06 -11.83
C HIS A 460 12.33 -19.25 -13.35
N LEU A 461 13.46 -18.97 -14.02
CA LEU A 461 13.64 -19.08 -15.46
C LEU A 461 14.50 -20.30 -15.79
N SER A 462 13.95 -21.20 -16.60
CA SER A 462 14.64 -22.39 -17.12
C SER A 462 14.55 -22.45 -18.65
N HIS A 463 15.25 -23.38 -19.30
CA HIS A 463 15.13 -23.62 -20.74
C HIS A 463 15.07 -25.11 -21.07
N HIS A 464 14.60 -25.42 -22.28
CA HIS A 464 14.65 -26.74 -22.91
C HIS A 464 14.87 -26.58 -24.42
N GLU A 465 15.85 -27.29 -24.97
CA GLU A 465 16.08 -27.36 -26.42
C GLU A 465 15.42 -28.62 -26.98
N LEU A 466 14.49 -28.45 -27.91
CA LEU A 466 13.80 -29.54 -28.58
C LEU A 466 14.69 -30.17 -29.65
N ARG A 467 14.56 -31.48 -29.84
CA ARG A 467 15.13 -32.16 -31.00
C ARG A 467 14.37 -31.76 -32.26
N THR A 468 15.11 -31.49 -33.32
CA THR A 468 14.54 -31.06 -34.59
C THR A 468 13.56 -32.11 -35.14
N GLY A 469 12.32 -31.69 -35.42
CA GLY A 469 11.30 -32.54 -36.04
C GLY A 469 10.55 -33.51 -35.10
N ASP A 470 10.70 -33.39 -33.77
CA ASP A 470 9.94 -34.20 -32.80
C ASP A 470 8.80 -33.39 -32.15
N PRO A 471 7.56 -33.41 -32.70
CA PRO A 471 6.43 -32.71 -32.10
C PRO A 471 6.00 -33.32 -30.76
N ARG A 472 6.30 -34.60 -30.49
CA ARG A 472 5.90 -35.26 -29.23
C ARG A 472 6.72 -34.75 -28.05
N GLU A 473 8.00 -34.45 -28.27
CA GLU A 473 8.86 -33.87 -27.22
C GLU A 473 8.31 -32.54 -26.72
N ARG A 474 7.78 -31.70 -27.62
CA ARG A 474 7.15 -30.43 -27.24
C ARG A 474 5.95 -30.65 -26.31
N ASP A 475 5.04 -31.53 -26.69
CA ASP A 475 3.86 -31.85 -25.87
C ASP A 475 4.25 -32.41 -24.50
N GLU A 476 5.33 -33.21 -24.43
CA GLU A 476 5.87 -33.73 -23.18
C GLU A 476 6.43 -32.63 -22.28
N VAL A 477 7.22 -31.70 -22.83
CA VAL A 477 7.80 -30.57 -22.09
C VAL A 477 6.72 -29.62 -21.58
N GLU A 478 5.74 -29.29 -22.42
CA GLU A 478 4.60 -28.45 -22.03
C GLU A 478 3.78 -29.11 -20.93
N ARG A 479 3.46 -30.39 -21.10
CA ARG A 479 2.72 -31.18 -20.09
C ARG A 479 3.48 -31.22 -18.77
N ASP A 480 4.76 -31.61 -18.79
CA ASP A 480 5.61 -31.68 -17.59
C ASP A 480 5.65 -30.34 -16.85
N PHE A 481 5.84 -29.25 -17.59
CA PHE A 481 5.89 -27.92 -17.04
C PHE A 481 4.58 -27.55 -16.32
N PHE A 482 3.41 -27.75 -16.94
CA PHE A 482 2.14 -27.37 -16.33
C PHE A 482 1.61 -28.37 -15.29
N THR A 483 2.04 -29.63 -15.31
CA THR A 483 1.70 -30.62 -14.26
C THR A 483 2.56 -30.50 -13.01
N THR A 484 3.81 -30.05 -13.15
CA THR A 484 4.73 -29.95 -12.01
C THR A 484 4.25 -28.90 -11.00
N PRO A 485 4.07 -29.22 -9.71
CA PRO A 485 3.71 -28.26 -8.68
C PRO A 485 4.69 -27.08 -8.55
N LEU A 486 4.19 -25.86 -8.41
CA LEU A 486 5.04 -24.70 -8.07
C LEU A 486 5.62 -24.86 -6.66
N ARG A 487 6.90 -24.51 -6.53
CA ARG A 487 7.57 -24.48 -5.23
C ARG A 487 7.02 -23.35 -4.35
N ARG A 488 6.84 -23.64 -3.06
CA ARG A 488 6.28 -22.69 -2.07
C ARG A 488 7.33 -21.99 -1.19
N ASP A 489 8.59 -22.41 -1.28
CA ASP A 489 9.72 -21.80 -0.55
C ASP A 489 10.22 -20.49 -1.20
N ARG A 490 9.75 -20.19 -2.41
CA ARG A 490 10.07 -19.01 -3.22
C ARG A 490 8.77 -18.35 -3.74
N PRO A 491 8.84 -17.16 -4.36
CA PRO A 491 7.68 -16.58 -5.01
C PRO A 491 7.02 -17.58 -5.98
N PRO A 492 5.70 -17.81 -5.93
CA PRO A 492 5.11 -18.97 -6.59
C PRO A 492 4.80 -18.68 -8.07
N TRP A 493 5.86 -18.53 -8.88
CA TRP A 493 5.82 -18.38 -10.33
C TRP A 493 7.05 -19.02 -10.99
N SER A 494 6.95 -19.38 -12.26
CA SER A 494 8.04 -19.95 -13.05
C SER A 494 7.82 -19.70 -14.54
N ALA A 495 8.92 -19.57 -15.29
CA ALA A 495 8.97 -19.48 -16.74
C ALA A 495 9.96 -20.50 -17.32
N LYS A 496 9.67 -21.00 -18.52
CA LYS A 496 10.54 -21.90 -19.28
C LYS A 496 10.58 -21.46 -20.74
N LEU A 497 11.79 -21.24 -21.25
CA LEU A 497 12.06 -21.07 -22.66
C LEU A 497 12.10 -22.45 -23.34
N VAL A 498 11.34 -22.66 -24.40
CA VAL A 498 11.37 -23.87 -25.22
C VAL A 498 11.71 -23.47 -26.65
N ARG A 499 12.85 -23.96 -27.14
CA ARG A 499 13.38 -23.59 -28.45
C ARG A 499 13.73 -24.82 -29.26
N GLU A 500 13.40 -24.81 -30.54
CA GLU A 500 13.89 -25.80 -31.52
C GLU A 500 15.03 -25.16 -32.32
N PRO A 501 16.30 -25.62 -32.17
CA PRO A 501 17.43 -25.05 -32.87
C PRO A 501 17.25 -25.03 -34.39
N GLY A 502 17.67 -23.94 -35.03
CA GLY A 502 17.57 -23.76 -36.49
C GLY A 502 16.20 -23.32 -37.01
N THR A 503 15.19 -23.19 -36.13
CA THR A 503 13.87 -22.66 -36.47
C THR A 503 13.69 -21.23 -35.98
N GLU A 504 12.74 -20.52 -36.59
CA GLU A 504 12.32 -19.18 -36.14
C GLU A 504 11.33 -19.24 -34.97
N ARG A 505 10.92 -20.44 -34.54
CA ARG A 505 9.87 -20.63 -33.54
C ARG A 505 10.46 -20.65 -32.14
N VAL A 506 9.96 -19.76 -31.29
CA VAL A 506 10.32 -19.70 -29.86
C VAL A 506 9.05 -19.78 -29.04
N THR A 507 9.03 -20.66 -28.05
CA THR A 507 7.90 -20.79 -27.12
C THR A 507 8.35 -20.40 -25.72
N ILE A 508 7.56 -19.59 -25.02
CA ILE A 508 7.78 -19.30 -23.60
C ILE A 508 6.59 -19.82 -22.82
N LEU A 509 6.85 -20.78 -21.93
CA LEU A 509 5.87 -21.32 -21.00
C LEU A 509 5.96 -20.55 -19.70
N ILE A 510 4.83 -20.08 -19.18
CA ILE A 510 4.81 -19.36 -17.90
C ILE A 510 3.65 -19.88 -17.06
N LYS A 511 3.90 -20.08 -15.77
CA LYS A 511 2.88 -20.44 -14.79
C LYS A 511 3.09 -19.73 -13.47
N MET A 512 2.00 -19.50 -12.75
CA MET A 512 2.01 -18.96 -11.41
C MET A 512 0.85 -19.47 -10.57
N HIS A 513 0.96 -19.32 -9.26
CA HIS A 513 -0.12 -19.72 -8.35
C HIS A 513 -1.27 -18.71 -8.42
N HIS A 514 -2.51 -19.20 -8.52
CA HIS A 514 -3.72 -18.40 -8.75
C HIS A 514 -3.98 -17.35 -7.63
N ALA A 515 -3.37 -17.50 -6.45
CA ALA A 515 -3.42 -16.50 -5.39
C ALA A 515 -2.73 -15.16 -5.74
N LEU A 516 -1.82 -15.13 -6.74
CA LEU A 516 -1.08 -13.91 -7.12
C LEU A 516 -1.93 -12.91 -7.91
N GLY A 517 -2.96 -13.38 -8.62
CA GLY A 517 -3.81 -12.55 -9.46
C GLY A 517 -4.90 -13.36 -10.12
N ASP A 518 -5.92 -12.68 -10.67
CA ASP A 518 -6.79 -13.32 -11.64
C ASP A 518 -6.11 -13.45 -13.01
N GLY A 519 -6.64 -14.30 -13.90
CA GLY A 519 -6.00 -14.61 -15.19
C GLY A 519 -5.60 -13.38 -16.03
N LEU A 520 -6.36 -12.29 -15.96
CA LEU A 520 -6.06 -11.05 -16.69
C LEU A 520 -4.91 -10.25 -16.03
N ALA A 521 -4.97 -10.06 -14.71
CA ALA A 521 -3.93 -9.37 -13.94
C ALA A 521 -2.60 -10.12 -14.01
N MET A 522 -2.66 -11.44 -14.03
CA MET A 522 -1.49 -12.29 -14.15
C MET A 522 -0.84 -12.22 -15.53
N THR A 523 -1.61 -12.44 -16.60
CA THR A 523 -1.05 -12.42 -17.96
C THR A 523 -0.49 -11.05 -18.31
N SER A 524 -1.18 -9.96 -17.94
CA SER A 524 -0.67 -8.60 -18.14
C SER A 524 0.61 -8.32 -17.32
N SER A 525 0.70 -8.79 -16.07
CA SER A 525 1.90 -8.59 -15.24
C SER A 525 3.11 -9.40 -15.72
N LEU A 526 2.88 -10.62 -16.23
CA LEU A 526 3.93 -11.44 -16.84
C LEU A 526 4.44 -10.83 -18.14
N LEU A 527 3.55 -10.31 -18.99
CA LEU A 527 3.97 -9.65 -20.21
C LEU A 527 4.78 -8.38 -19.91
N ARG A 528 4.43 -7.64 -18.85
CA ARG A 528 5.28 -6.54 -18.35
C ARG A 528 6.65 -7.03 -17.91
N LEU A 529 6.77 -8.27 -17.42
CA LEU A 529 8.04 -8.84 -17.01
C LEU A 529 8.93 -9.21 -18.21
N VAL A 530 8.35 -9.72 -19.30
CA VAL A 530 9.13 -10.32 -20.41
C VAL A 530 9.09 -9.58 -21.74
N SER A 531 8.21 -8.59 -21.96
CA SER A 531 8.09 -7.87 -23.26
C SER A 531 9.13 -6.75 -23.42
N ASP A 532 9.66 -6.47 -24.61
CA ASP A 532 10.67 -5.42 -24.80
C ASP A 532 10.15 -4.04 -24.40
N VAL A 533 8.92 -3.70 -24.81
CA VAL A 533 8.20 -2.51 -24.36
C VAL A 533 7.11 -2.92 -23.38
N PRO A 534 7.18 -2.49 -22.09
CA PRO A 534 6.19 -2.89 -21.11
C PRO A 534 4.85 -2.21 -21.42
N PRO A 535 3.74 -2.96 -21.45
CA PRO A 535 2.43 -2.37 -21.65
C PRO A 535 2.07 -1.37 -20.53
N GLU A 536 1.39 -0.27 -20.89
CA GLU A 536 0.85 0.68 -19.92
C GLU A 536 -0.08 -0.04 -18.92
N PRO A 537 0.01 0.31 -17.62
CA PRO A 537 -0.85 -0.29 -16.61
C PRO A 537 -2.33 0.09 -16.87
N PRO A 538 -3.28 -0.83 -16.62
CA PRO A 538 -4.69 -0.47 -16.67
C PRO A 538 -4.99 0.62 -15.63
N ALA A 539 -5.89 1.55 -15.97
CA ALA A 539 -6.33 2.59 -15.05
C ALA A 539 -6.89 1.97 -13.76
N PRO A 540 -6.57 2.50 -12.56
CA PRO A 540 -7.11 2.00 -11.31
C PRO A 540 -8.64 2.10 -11.32
N ALA A 541 -9.34 1.02 -10.90
CA ALA A 541 -10.80 1.06 -10.88
C ALA A 541 -11.28 2.04 -9.81
N ALA A 542 -12.41 2.70 -10.09
CA ALA A 542 -12.98 3.71 -9.21
C ALA A 542 -13.31 3.12 -7.82
N PRO A 543 -13.05 3.85 -6.72
CA PRO A 543 -13.35 3.38 -5.38
C PRO A 543 -14.85 3.16 -5.18
N VAL A 544 -15.23 1.97 -4.73
CA VAL A 544 -16.63 1.61 -4.47
C VAL A 544 -17.07 2.11 -3.09
N PRO A 545 -18.27 2.68 -2.94
CA PRO A 545 -18.77 3.15 -1.64
C PRO A 545 -18.89 2.01 -0.62
N SER A 546 -18.37 2.25 0.58
CA SER A 546 -18.52 1.35 1.74
C SER A 546 -19.65 1.84 2.64
N GLY A 547 -20.67 1.01 2.85
CA GLY A 547 -21.84 1.36 3.65
C GLY A 547 -22.46 0.17 4.41
N PRO A 548 -23.37 0.43 5.37
CA PRO A 548 -23.90 -0.57 6.31
C PRO A 548 -24.92 -1.56 5.70
N ARG A 549 -25.22 -1.49 4.39
CA ARG A 549 -26.13 -2.44 3.70
C ARG A 549 -25.55 -3.86 3.50
N ARG A 550 -24.41 -4.19 4.12
CA ARG A 550 -23.67 -5.45 3.94
C ARG A 550 -24.34 -6.68 4.58
N ALA A 551 -25.05 -6.54 5.70
CA ALA A 551 -25.65 -7.69 6.39
C ALA A 551 -26.80 -8.33 5.60
N ALA A 552 -27.66 -7.52 4.98
CA ALA A 552 -28.79 -8.00 4.17
C ALA A 552 -28.35 -8.70 2.88
N ILE A 553 -27.24 -8.23 2.27
CA ILE A 553 -26.64 -8.83 1.06
C ILE A 553 -25.98 -10.18 1.41
N VAL A 554 -25.32 -10.28 2.57
CA VAL A 554 -24.72 -11.53 3.05
C VAL A 554 -25.79 -12.59 3.35
N LEU A 555 -26.90 -12.20 4.01
CA LEU A 555 -28.01 -13.12 4.32
C LEU A 555 -28.70 -13.63 3.04
N ARG A 556 -28.97 -12.75 2.07
CA ARG A 556 -29.51 -13.14 0.75
C ARG A 556 -28.51 -13.97 -0.07
N GLY A 557 -27.21 -13.69 0.02
CA GLY A 557 -26.15 -14.43 -0.66
C GLY A 557 -26.02 -15.87 -0.14
N LEU A 558 -26.03 -16.06 1.19
CA LEU A 558 -26.05 -17.37 1.84
C LEU A 558 -27.31 -18.17 1.49
N LEU A 559 -28.48 -17.53 1.47
CA LEU A 559 -29.73 -18.14 1.01
C LEU A 559 -29.68 -18.51 -0.48
N SER A 560 -29.00 -17.72 -1.33
CA SER A 560 -28.84 -18.03 -2.75
C SER A 560 -27.90 -19.21 -3.01
N LEU A 561 -26.87 -19.42 -2.18
CA LEU A 561 -25.99 -20.59 -2.26
C LEU A 561 -26.63 -21.85 -1.71
N ALA A 562 -27.46 -21.72 -0.67
CA ALA A 562 -28.33 -22.81 -0.23
C ALA A 562 -29.38 -23.17 -1.31
N ALA A 563 -29.74 -22.21 -2.17
CA ALA A 563 -30.63 -22.39 -3.31
C ALA A 563 -29.90 -22.81 -4.61
N THR A 564 -28.56 -22.86 -4.65
CA THR A 564 -27.83 -23.41 -5.80
C THR A 564 -28.03 -24.93 -5.79
N SER A 565 -28.99 -25.41 -6.60
CA SER A 565 -29.21 -26.84 -6.78
C SER A 565 -27.91 -27.53 -7.23
N ALA A 566 -27.74 -28.79 -6.85
CA ALA A 566 -26.71 -29.65 -7.44
C ALA A 566 -26.78 -29.58 -8.97
N ALA A 567 -25.65 -29.73 -9.63
CA ALA A 567 -25.63 -29.69 -11.07
C ALA A 567 -26.47 -30.81 -11.70
N PRO A 568 -27.05 -30.60 -12.89
CA PRO A 568 -27.92 -31.58 -13.54
C PRO A 568 -27.13 -32.88 -13.79
N ALA A 569 -27.61 -34.00 -13.23
CA ALA A 569 -27.04 -35.34 -13.41
C ALA A 569 -25.52 -35.45 -13.07
N ALA A 570 -25.15 -35.11 -11.84
CA ALA A 570 -23.84 -35.53 -11.32
C ALA A 570 -23.84 -37.07 -11.15
N THR A 571 -23.14 -37.78 -12.04
CA THR A 571 -22.61 -39.13 -11.72
C THR A 571 -21.82 -39.04 -10.41
N ALA A 572 -21.75 -40.15 -9.65
CA ALA A 572 -21.03 -40.16 -8.38
C ALA A 572 -19.63 -39.53 -8.58
N PRO A 573 -19.29 -38.46 -7.84
CA PRO A 573 -18.08 -37.70 -8.12
C PRO A 573 -16.86 -38.61 -7.99
N ARG A 574 -16.12 -38.77 -9.09
CA ARG A 574 -14.80 -39.40 -9.09
C ARG A 574 -13.77 -38.32 -8.72
N ASN A 575 -12.80 -38.69 -7.88
CA ASN A 575 -11.73 -37.78 -7.49
C ASN A 575 -10.78 -37.55 -8.67
N SER A 576 -10.25 -36.33 -8.78
CA SER A 576 -9.24 -36.01 -9.79
C SER A 576 -7.89 -36.65 -9.48
N THR A 577 -7.09 -36.88 -10.51
CA THR A 577 -5.67 -37.25 -10.39
C THR A 577 -4.79 -36.03 -10.69
N SER A 578 -3.46 -36.14 -10.54
CA SER A 578 -2.52 -35.09 -11.00
C SER A 578 -2.24 -35.11 -12.50
N ALA A 579 -2.74 -36.12 -13.24
CA ALA A 579 -2.50 -36.24 -14.67
C ALA A 579 -3.25 -35.15 -15.45
N ARG A 580 -2.58 -34.53 -16.43
CA ARG A 580 -3.21 -33.54 -17.32
C ARG A 580 -2.93 -33.84 -18.78
N ARG A 581 -3.91 -33.51 -19.62
CA ARG A 581 -3.76 -33.39 -21.07
C ARG A 581 -4.12 -31.97 -21.48
N PHE A 582 -3.43 -31.49 -22.51
CA PHE A 582 -3.58 -30.14 -23.03
C PHE A 582 -3.84 -30.21 -24.52
N ALA A 583 -4.65 -29.28 -25.03
CA ALA A 583 -4.76 -29.02 -26.47
C ALA A 583 -4.83 -27.53 -26.71
N TRP A 584 -4.28 -27.10 -27.84
CA TRP A 584 -4.13 -25.71 -28.23
C TRP A 584 -4.84 -25.48 -29.56
N LEU A 585 -5.67 -24.44 -29.62
CA LEU A 585 -6.41 -24.06 -30.82
C LEU A 585 -6.33 -22.55 -30.98
N GLU A 586 -6.23 -22.09 -32.23
CA GLU A 586 -6.26 -20.67 -32.58
C GLU A 586 -7.45 -20.38 -33.49
N LEU A 587 -8.19 -19.31 -33.20
CA LEU A 587 -9.21 -18.75 -34.08
C LEU A 587 -8.81 -17.35 -34.55
N PRO A 588 -9.08 -16.94 -35.80
CA PRO A 588 -8.85 -15.57 -36.24
C PRO A 588 -9.72 -14.60 -35.44
N ALA A 589 -9.12 -13.60 -34.81
CA ALA A 589 -9.84 -12.71 -33.90
C ALA A 589 -10.88 -11.84 -34.60
N ASP A 590 -10.57 -11.39 -35.82
CA ASP A 590 -11.50 -10.64 -36.64
C ASP A 590 -12.72 -11.47 -36.99
N GLU A 591 -12.55 -12.73 -37.37
CA GLU A 591 -13.69 -13.62 -37.64
C GLU A 591 -14.54 -13.88 -36.39
N VAL A 592 -13.93 -14.01 -35.21
CA VAL A 592 -14.68 -14.13 -33.93
C VAL A 592 -15.49 -12.86 -33.66
N ARG A 593 -14.90 -11.68 -33.88
CA ARG A 593 -15.59 -10.38 -33.74
C ARG A 593 -16.74 -10.26 -34.73
N ASP A 594 -16.49 -10.58 -35.99
CA ASP A 594 -17.42 -10.37 -37.09
C ASP A 594 -18.59 -11.36 -36.99
N CYS A 595 -18.32 -12.62 -36.63
CA CYS A 595 -19.35 -13.61 -36.34
C CYS A 595 -20.23 -13.21 -35.14
N ALA A 596 -19.62 -12.73 -34.04
CA ALA A 596 -20.39 -12.26 -32.88
C ALA A 596 -21.28 -11.05 -33.23
N SER A 597 -20.76 -10.15 -34.07
CA SER A 597 -21.48 -8.96 -34.54
C SER A 597 -22.62 -9.32 -35.49
N ALA A 598 -22.39 -10.24 -36.44
CA ALA A 598 -23.40 -10.74 -37.37
C ALA A 598 -24.60 -11.38 -36.65
N HIS A 599 -24.33 -12.14 -35.58
CA HIS A 599 -25.37 -12.76 -34.76
C HIS A 599 -25.89 -11.85 -33.62
N ARG A 600 -25.42 -10.61 -33.51
CA ARG A 600 -25.82 -9.62 -32.47
C ARG A 600 -25.67 -10.13 -31.03
N VAL A 601 -24.59 -10.85 -30.75
CA VAL A 601 -24.26 -11.42 -29.43
C VAL A 601 -22.90 -10.92 -28.94
N THR A 602 -22.62 -11.12 -27.65
CA THR A 602 -21.28 -10.83 -27.12
C THR A 602 -20.28 -11.90 -27.56
N ARG A 603 -18.99 -11.53 -27.70
CA ARG A 603 -17.91 -12.49 -28.03
C ARG A 603 -17.86 -13.66 -27.03
N SER A 604 -18.08 -13.38 -25.73
CA SER A 604 -18.15 -14.41 -24.70
C SER A 604 -19.33 -15.38 -24.90
N ALA A 605 -20.49 -14.88 -25.33
CA ALA A 605 -21.63 -15.74 -25.64
C ALA A 605 -21.36 -16.63 -26.87
N LEU A 606 -20.75 -16.07 -27.93
CA LEU A 606 -20.32 -16.82 -29.10
C LEU A 606 -19.38 -17.96 -28.73
N LEU A 607 -18.30 -17.64 -28.01
CA LEU A 607 -17.29 -18.62 -27.63
C LEU A 607 -17.83 -19.72 -26.69
N LEU A 608 -18.73 -19.39 -25.76
CA LEU A 608 -19.43 -20.39 -24.95
C LEU A 608 -20.38 -21.27 -25.77
N ALA A 609 -21.00 -20.73 -26.82
CA ALA A 609 -21.84 -21.49 -27.73
C ALA A 609 -21.03 -22.44 -28.62
N VAL A 610 -19.86 -21.99 -29.09
CA VAL A 610 -18.89 -22.84 -29.79
C VAL A 610 -18.46 -24.00 -28.90
N LEU A 611 -18.15 -23.75 -27.63
CA LEU A 611 -17.85 -24.82 -26.66
C LEU A 611 -19.03 -25.76 -26.43
N ALA A 612 -20.25 -25.24 -26.25
CA ALA A 612 -21.44 -26.07 -26.10
C ALA A 612 -21.74 -26.91 -27.37
N GLU A 613 -21.42 -26.38 -28.55
CA GLU A 613 -21.48 -27.09 -29.83
C GLU A 613 -20.46 -28.20 -29.95
N ALA A 614 -19.21 -27.93 -29.58
CA ALA A 614 -18.16 -28.92 -29.59
C ALA A 614 -18.44 -30.08 -28.61
N LEU A 615 -18.88 -29.77 -27.39
CA LEU A 615 -19.22 -30.77 -26.38
C LEU A 615 -20.41 -31.64 -26.76
N HIS A 616 -21.40 -31.08 -27.48
CA HIS A 616 -22.51 -31.86 -28.02
C HIS A 616 -22.04 -32.85 -29.09
N ARG A 617 -21.15 -32.44 -29.99
CA ARG A 617 -20.61 -33.32 -31.04
C ARG A 617 -19.77 -34.46 -30.49
N LEU A 618 -19.09 -34.21 -29.36
CA LEU A 618 -18.29 -35.22 -28.67
C LEU A 618 -19.15 -36.30 -27.97
N ASP A 619 -20.42 -36.01 -27.66
CA ASP A 619 -21.37 -36.99 -27.07
C ASP A 619 -22.06 -37.82 -28.17
N GLU A 620 -21.27 -38.63 -28.90
CA GLU A 620 -21.68 -39.42 -30.07
C GLU A 620 -22.88 -40.36 -29.81
N ASN A 621 -23.14 -40.75 -28.56
CA ASN A 621 -24.18 -41.70 -28.18
C ASN A 621 -25.43 -41.08 -27.54
N ASN A 622 -25.55 -39.75 -27.45
CA ASN A 622 -26.69 -39.05 -26.83
C ASN A 622 -26.99 -39.56 -25.39
N ALA A 623 -25.97 -40.03 -24.69
CA ALA A 623 -26.13 -40.72 -23.42
C ALA A 623 -26.00 -39.71 -22.26
N VAL A 624 -27.16 -39.17 -21.88
CA VAL A 624 -27.53 -38.73 -20.51
C VAL A 624 -27.48 -37.22 -20.18
N GLN A 625 -26.64 -36.34 -20.75
CA GLN A 625 -26.62 -34.92 -20.32
C GLN A 625 -27.20 -33.89 -21.31
N ARG A 626 -28.38 -33.35 -20.99
CA ARG A 626 -29.02 -32.25 -21.77
C ARG A 626 -28.38 -30.87 -21.53
N SER A 627 -27.58 -30.72 -20.48
CA SER A 627 -26.91 -29.47 -20.12
C SER A 627 -25.70 -29.70 -19.25
N LEU A 628 -24.68 -28.85 -19.39
CA LEU A 628 -23.46 -28.85 -18.59
C LEU A 628 -23.29 -27.52 -17.86
N ARG A 629 -23.06 -27.55 -16.54
CA ARG A 629 -22.87 -26.32 -15.75
C ARG A 629 -21.40 -25.88 -15.80
N ALA A 630 -21.13 -24.78 -16.52
CA ALA A 630 -19.81 -24.15 -16.57
C ALA A 630 -19.71 -23.01 -15.55
N MET A 631 -18.58 -22.93 -14.86
CA MET A 631 -18.23 -21.79 -14.01
C MET A 631 -17.41 -20.78 -14.82
N VAL A 632 -17.94 -19.57 -14.98
CA VAL A 632 -17.32 -18.49 -15.75
C VAL A 632 -16.93 -17.33 -14.82
N PRO A 633 -15.64 -16.99 -14.65
CA PRO A 633 -15.22 -15.90 -13.80
C PRO A 633 -15.57 -14.55 -14.43
N ARG A 634 -15.99 -13.59 -13.61
CA ARG A 634 -16.22 -12.20 -14.02
C ARG A 634 -15.60 -11.23 -13.03
N SER A 635 -14.90 -10.21 -13.55
CA SER A 635 -14.36 -9.14 -12.71
C SER A 635 -15.47 -8.45 -11.92
N THR A 636 -15.23 -8.24 -10.62
CA THR A 636 -16.17 -7.62 -9.68
C THR A 636 -15.96 -6.11 -9.52
N GLY A 637 -14.92 -5.55 -10.14
CA GLY A 637 -14.58 -4.12 -10.04
C GLY A 637 -14.03 -3.68 -8.66
N GLU A 638 -13.81 -4.59 -7.72
CA GLU A 638 -13.27 -4.28 -6.39
C GLU A 638 -11.72 -4.13 -6.43
N SER A 639 -11.14 -2.99 -6.86
CA SER A 639 -9.68 -2.77 -6.81
C SER A 639 -9.26 -1.85 -5.67
N ASP A 640 -8.57 -2.41 -4.66
CA ASP A 640 -8.11 -1.67 -3.47
C ASP A 640 -6.64 -1.97 -3.09
N ASP A 641 -5.96 -2.94 -3.74
CA ASP A 641 -4.50 -3.21 -3.65
C ASP A 641 -3.96 -3.49 -5.07
N ASP A 642 -2.63 -3.46 -5.23
CA ASP A 642 -1.93 -3.62 -6.52
C ASP A 642 -1.95 -5.07 -7.12
N PHE A 643 -2.33 -6.12 -6.36
CA PHE A 643 -2.37 -7.52 -6.84
C PHE A 643 -3.34 -8.44 -6.05
N GLY A 644 -3.74 -9.57 -6.65
CA GLY A 644 -4.68 -10.56 -6.10
C GLY A 644 -5.88 -10.84 -7.01
N ASN A 645 -6.78 -11.75 -6.60
CA ASN A 645 -7.99 -12.06 -7.36
C ASN A 645 -9.05 -10.96 -7.19
N HIS A 646 -9.70 -10.59 -8.30
CA HIS A 646 -10.80 -9.62 -8.32
C HIS A 646 -12.03 -10.13 -9.07
N ALA A 647 -12.07 -11.44 -9.38
CA ALA A 647 -13.15 -12.07 -10.11
C ALA A 647 -14.03 -12.95 -9.21
N ALA A 648 -15.33 -13.00 -9.51
CA ALA A 648 -16.28 -13.95 -8.91
C ALA A 648 -16.79 -14.91 -9.99
N GLY A 649 -16.88 -16.20 -9.66
CA GLY A 649 -17.43 -17.22 -10.55
C GLY A 649 -18.95 -17.13 -10.68
N VAL A 650 -19.45 -17.18 -11.91
CA VAL A 650 -20.88 -17.25 -12.22
C VAL A 650 -21.15 -18.59 -12.91
N ALA A 651 -22.12 -19.35 -12.40
CA ALA A 651 -22.55 -20.60 -13.03
C ALA A 651 -23.45 -20.32 -14.25
N VAL A 652 -23.15 -20.97 -15.37
CA VAL A 652 -23.91 -20.91 -16.63
C VAL A 652 -24.19 -22.33 -17.09
N ASP A 653 -25.45 -22.68 -17.26
CA ASP A 653 -25.85 -24.00 -17.78
C ASP A 653 -25.79 -23.99 -19.31
N LEU A 654 -24.78 -24.62 -19.89
CA LEU A 654 -24.60 -24.76 -21.34
C LEU A 654 -25.55 -25.84 -21.88
N PRO A 655 -26.38 -25.55 -22.90
CA PRO A 655 -27.27 -26.54 -23.50
C PRO A 655 -26.49 -27.49 -24.42
N LEU A 656 -26.58 -28.80 -24.14
CA LEU A 656 -25.91 -29.85 -24.91
C LEU A 656 -26.89 -30.75 -25.69
N GLY A 657 -28.20 -30.52 -25.59
CA GLY A 657 -29.20 -31.28 -26.33
C GLY A 657 -29.21 -30.98 -27.84
N PRO A 658 -29.80 -31.88 -28.66
CA PRO A 658 -29.85 -31.72 -30.12
C PRO A 658 -30.62 -30.45 -30.51
N MET A 659 -29.94 -29.54 -31.20
CA MET A 659 -30.51 -28.31 -31.75
C MET A 659 -29.60 -27.71 -32.81
N ALA A 660 -30.15 -26.85 -33.68
CA ALA A 660 -29.33 -26.10 -34.63
C ALA A 660 -28.32 -25.18 -33.91
N PRO A 661 -27.07 -25.04 -34.41
CA PRO A 661 -26.03 -24.21 -33.79
C PRO A 661 -26.49 -22.79 -33.47
N ARG A 662 -27.24 -22.14 -34.38
CA ARG A 662 -27.80 -20.80 -34.15
C ARG A 662 -28.75 -20.74 -32.94
N ARG A 663 -29.60 -21.76 -32.77
CA ARG A 663 -30.50 -21.84 -31.61
C ARG A 663 -29.70 -22.02 -30.32
N ARG A 664 -28.61 -22.80 -30.37
CA ARG A 664 -27.68 -22.98 -29.25
C ARG A 664 -27.02 -21.66 -28.85
N LEU A 665 -26.57 -20.88 -29.83
CA LEU A 665 -25.98 -19.55 -29.60
C LEU A 665 -26.93 -18.61 -28.86
N ASN A 666 -28.17 -18.50 -29.33
CA ASN A 666 -29.17 -17.64 -28.71
C ASN A 666 -29.51 -18.09 -27.27
N GLU A 667 -29.62 -19.40 -27.04
CA GLU A 667 -29.90 -19.93 -25.70
C GLU A 667 -28.73 -19.67 -24.72
N VAL A 668 -27.48 -19.84 -25.18
CA VAL A 668 -26.28 -19.52 -24.40
C VAL A 668 -26.22 -18.02 -24.10
N ALA A 669 -26.44 -17.15 -25.09
CA ALA A 669 -26.47 -15.70 -24.89
C ALA A 669 -27.52 -15.28 -23.87
N ALA A 670 -28.74 -15.84 -23.95
CA ALA A 670 -29.81 -15.57 -23.00
C ALA A 670 -29.48 -16.05 -21.58
N ARG A 671 -28.91 -17.25 -21.43
CA ARG A 671 -28.49 -17.80 -20.12
C ARG A 671 -27.36 -17.01 -19.49
N LEU A 672 -26.36 -16.63 -20.30
CA LEU A 672 -25.25 -15.78 -19.88
C LEU A 672 -25.77 -14.39 -19.44
N GLY A 673 -26.69 -13.78 -20.19
CA GLY A 673 -27.32 -12.52 -19.79
C GLY A 673 -28.04 -12.60 -18.45
N ARG A 674 -28.83 -13.66 -18.22
CA ARG A 674 -29.53 -13.90 -16.93
C ARG A 674 -28.58 -14.15 -15.76
N SER A 675 -27.50 -14.90 -15.98
CA SER A 675 -26.51 -15.18 -14.93
C SER A 675 -25.72 -13.91 -14.56
N GLN A 676 -25.59 -13.00 -15.51
CA GLN A 676 -24.93 -11.71 -15.39
C GLN A 676 -25.81 -10.56 -14.85
N ALA A 677 -27.10 -10.79 -14.60
CA ALA A 677 -28.00 -9.78 -14.06
C ALA A 677 -27.54 -9.25 -12.68
N HIS A 678 -27.80 -7.96 -12.41
CA HIS A 678 -27.29 -7.21 -11.25
C HIS A 678 -27.41 -7.97 -9.92
N GLY A 679 -26.28 -8.14 -9.20
CA GLY A 679 -26.22 -8.61 -7.81
C GLY A 679 -25.64 -10.01 -7.58
N ARG A 680 -25.59 -10.89 -8.59
CA ARG A 680 -25.09 -12.28 -8.44
C ARG A 680 -23.57 -12.37 -8.21
N PRO A 681 -22.70 -11.70 -8.98
CA PRO A 681 -21.25 -11.70 -8.71
C PRO A 681 -20.89 -11.11 -7.34
N GLN A 682 -21.60 -10.04 -6.93
CA GLN A 682 -21.41 -9.40 -5.63
C GLN A 682 -21.85 -10.32 -4.47
N ALA A 683 -22.93 -11.09 -4.66
CA ALA A 683 -23.39 -12.09 -3.70
C ALA A 683 -22.37 -13.24 -3.55
N ALA A 684 -21.82 -13.75 -4.65
CA ALA A 684 -20.77 -14.77 -4.61
C ALA A 684 -19.51 -14.27 -3.86
N ALA A 685 -19.05 -13.05 -4.17
CA ALA A 685 -17.92 -12.43 -3.47
C ALA A 685 -18.21 -12.18 -1.97
N ALA A 686 -19.45 -11.82 -1.61
CA ALA A 686 -19.86 -11.66 -0.22
C ALA A 686 -19.79 -12.99 0.57
N VAL A 687 -20.14 -14.11 -0.06
CA VAL A 687 -20.06 -15.42 0.61
C VAL A 687 -18.61 -15.85 0.79
N LEU A 688 -17.75 -15.70 -0.21
CA LEU A 688 -16.31 -15.98 -0.03
C LEU A 688 -15.71 -15.19 1.13
N ARG A 689 -16.11 -13.92 1.29
CA ARG A 689 -15.72 -13.09 2.44
C ARG A 689 -16.26 -13.61 3.77
N ALA A 690 -17.49 -14.12 3.81
CA ALA A 690 -18.08 -14.72 5.01
C ALA A 690 -17.37 -16.02 5.39
N LEU A 691 -17.05 -16.90 4.43
CA LEU A 691 -16.29 -18.12 4.66
C LEU A 691 -14.88 -17.83 5.20
N ALA A 692 -14.24 -16.76 4.73
CA ALA A 692 -12.95 -16.30 5.23
C ALA A 692 -13.00 -15.74 6.67
N ALA A 693 -14.17 -15.61 7.29
CA ALA A 693 -14.28 -15.32 8.72
C ALA A 693 -14.00 -16.57 9.59
N LEU A 694 -14.16 -17.77 9.04
CA LEU A 694 -13.94 -19.02 9.75
C LEU A 694 -12.46 -19.20 10.17
N PRO A 695 -12.18 -20.01 11.22
CA PRO A 695 -10.86 -20.54 11.48
C PRO A 695 -10.29 -21.26 10.25
N ALA A 696 -8.97 -21.19 10.03
CA ALA A 696 -8.29 -21.73 8.85
C ALA A 696 -8.66 -23.20 8.49
N PRO A 697 -8.72 -24.17 9.43
CA PRO A 697 -9.09 -25.54 9.07
C PRO A 697 -10.55 -25.66 8.60
N LEU A 698 -11.47 -24.89 9.19
CA LEU A 698 -12.89 -24.88 8.78
C LEU A 698 -13.08 -24.18 7.44
N HIS A 699 -12.35 -23.09 7.20
CA HIS A 699 -12.33 -22.41 5.91
C HIS A 699 -11.85 -23.36 4.81
N ALA A 700 -10.75 -24.09 5.04
CA ALA A 700 -10.22 -25.05 4.08
C ALA A 700 -11.23 -26.17 3.74
N ARG A 701 -11.88 -26.73 4.76
CA ARG A 701 -12.92 -27.76 4.58
C ARG A 701 -14.11 -27.21 3.79
N ALA A 702 -14.56 -25.99 4.09
CA ALA A 702 -15.68 -25.36 3.40
C ALA A 702 -15.36 -25.11 1.91
N VAL A 703 -14.15 -24.61 1.62
CA VAL A 703 -13.68 -24.39 0.24
C VAL A 703 -13.66 -25.70 -0.56
N ARG A 704 -13.01 -26.75 -0.03
CA ARG A 704 -12.95 -28.06 -0.70
C ARG A 704 -14.33 -28.70 -0.89
N ALA A 705 -15.24 -28.47 0.05
CA ALA A 705 -16.61 -28.95 -0.07
C ALA A 705 -17.46 -28.14 -1.09
N ALA A 706 -17.08 -26.91 -1.43
CA ALA A 706 -17.81 -26.07 -2.38
C ALA A 706 -17.20 -26.08 -3.79
N TYR A 707 -15.89 -26.25 -3.91
CA TYR A 707 -15.14 -26.19 -5.17
C TYR A 707 -14.91 -27.59 -5.75
N ARG A 708 -16.00 -28.23 -6.20
CA ARG A 708 -16.00 -29.61 -6.70
C ARG A 708 -17.10 -29.87 -7.74
N ALA A 709 -16.99 -30.99 -8.44
CA ALA A 709 -17.89 -31.46 -9.50
C ALA A 709 -19.40 -31.38 -9.20
N ARG A 710 -19.77 -31.48 -7.91
CA ARG A 710 -21.16 -31.37 -7.44
C ARG A 710 -21.84 -30.06 -7.87
N PHE A 711 -21.09 -28.98 -7.99
CA PHE A 711 -21.63 -27.63 -8.24
C PHE A 711 -21.43 -27.14 -9.67
N PHE A 712 -20.42 -27.64 -10.39
CA PHE A 712 -20.09 -27.28 -11.77
C PHE A 712 -19.24 -28.40 -12.41
N GLN A 713 -19.30 -28.55 -13.73
CA GLN A 713 -18.65 -29.64 -14.49
C GLN A 713 -17.53 -29.13 -15.40
N ALA A 714 -17.45 -27.82 -15.63
CA ALA A 714 -16.35 -27.21 -16.37
C ALA A 714 -15.98 -25.84 -15.81
N LEU A 715 -14.71 -25.46 -15.96
CA LEU A 715 -14.22 -24.10 -15.72
C LEU A 715 -13.97 -23.44 -17.07
N VAL A 716 -14.56 -22.26 -17.32
CA VAL A 716 -14.38 -21.57 -18.60
C VAL A 716 -14.00 -20.12 -18.36
N SER A 717 -12.79 -19.72 -18.77
CA SER A 717 -12.32 -18.33 -18.63
C SER A 717 -12.16 -17.68 -19.99
N ILE A 718 -12.90 -16.60 -20.23
CA ILE A 718 -12.80 -15.81 -21.46
C ILE A 718 -12.20 -14.47 -21.09
N MET A 719 -10.96 -14.26 -21.50
CA MET A 719 -10.17 -13.10 -21.11
C MET A 719 -10.13 -12.09 -22.26
N PRO A 720 -10.51 -10.82 -22.00
CA PRO A 720 -10.22 -9.77 -22.96
C PRO A 720 -8.70 -9.66 -23.06
N GLY A 721 -8.17 -9.52 -24.27
CA GLY A 721 -6.75 -9.23 -24.42
C GLY A 721 -6.49 -8.09 -25.39
N ARG A 722 -5.21 -7.89 -25.68
CA ARG A 722 -4.69 -6.66 -26.31
C ARG A 722 -4.75 -6.73 -27.82
N VAL A 723 -4.96 -5.57 -28.43
CA VAL A 723 -4.90 -5.37 -29.88
C VAL A 723 -3.46 -5.10 -30.34
N GLU A 724 -2.63 -4.51 -29.48
CA GLU A 724 -1.25 -4.14 -29.83
C GLU A 724 -0.30 -5.35 -29.77
N PRO A 725 0.51 -5.58 -30.82
CA PRO A 725 1.52 -6.63 -30.84
C PRO A 725 2.64 -6.33 -29.84
N ALA A 726 3.11 -7.35 -29.13
CA ALA A 726 4.29 -7.26 -28.26
C ALA A 726 5.46 -8.00 -28.88
N SER A 727 6.68 -7.55 -28.59
CA SER A 727 7.91 -8.26 -28.93
C SER A 727 8.66 -8.69 -27.68
N ILE A 728 9.44 -9.77 -27.79
CA ILE A 728 10.40 -10.21 -26.80
C ILE A 728 11.71 -10.50 -27.53
N ALA A 729 12.80 -9.84 -27.15
CA ALA A 729 14.08 -9.91 -27.85
C ALA A 729 13.95 -9.65 -29.37
N GLY A 730 13.06 -8.75 -29.76
CA GLY A 730 12.74 -8.48 -31.17
C GLY A 730 11.89 -9.54 -31.88
N ALA A 731 11.60 -10.69 -31.25
CA ALA A 731 10.67 -11.68 -31.80
C ALA A 731 9.22 -11.26 -31.52
N SER A 732 8.35 -11.37 -32.54
CA SER A 732 6.94 -10.98 -32.42
C SER A 732 6.12 -12.05 -31.72
N LEU A 733 5.34 -11.66 -30.70
CA LEU A 733 4.36 -12.51 -30.02
C LEU A 733 3.05 -12.53 -30.80
N HIS A 734 2.77 -13.64 -31.47
CA HIS A 734 1.60 -13.78 -32.32
C HIS A 734 0.40 -14.36 -31.59
N THR A 735 0.62 -15.33 -30.71
CA THR A 735 -0.46 -16.00 -29.97
C THR A 735 -0.08 -16.32 -28.53
N ALA A 736 -1.11 -16.37 -27.68
CA ALA A 736 -1.00 -16.73 -26.28
C ALA A 736 -2.14 -17.69 -25.91
N HIS A 737 -1.79 -18.93 -25.52
CA HIS A 737 -2.75 -19.93 -25.09
C HIS A 737 -2.82 -19.99 -23.56
N PRO A 738 -3.95 -19.64 -22.94
CA PRO A 738 -4.06 -19.66 -21.49
C PRO A 738 -4.18 -21.10 -20.95
N VAL A 739 -3.56 -21.36 -19.81
CA VAL A 739 -3.63 -22.62 -19.08
C VAL A 739 -4.39 -22.41 -17.78
N LEU A 740 -5.47 -23.17 -17.58
CA LEU A 740 -6.33 -23.05 -16.41
C LEU A 740 -6.22 -24.28 -15.51
N PRO A 741 -6.28 -24.11 -14.18
CA PRO A 741 -6.35 -25.24 -13.26
C PRO A 741 -7.73 -25.89 -13.31
N LEU A 742 -7.79 -27.14 -12.87
CA LEU A 742 -9.04 -27.86 -12.64
C LEU A 742 -9.57 -27.60 -11.21
N ALA A 743 -10.76 -28.13 -10.94
CA ALA A 743 -11.28 -28.32 -9.58
C ALA A 743 -11.43 -29.83 -9.32
N ASP A 744 -11.51 -30.23 -8.06
CA ASP A 744 -11.61 -31.65 -7.73
C ASP A 744 -12.89 -32.29 -8.31
N GLY A 745 -12.69 -33.38 -9.05
CA GLY A 745 -13.71 -34.08 -9.83
C GLY A 745 -14.20 -33.34 -11.09
N VAL A 746 -13.62 -32.19 -11.44
CA VAL A 746 -13.96 -31.43 -12.65
C VAL A 746 -12.93 -31.73 -13.72
N GLY A 747 -13.34 -32.48 -14.75
CA GLY A 747 -12.44 -33.00 -15.78
C GLY A 747 -12.08 -32.03 -16.91
N LEU A 748 -12.69 -30.85 -16.98
CA LEU A 748 -12.53 -29.92 -18.11
C LEU A 748 -12.34 -28.47 -17.64
N ALA A 749 -11.30 -27.82 -18.15
CA ALA A 749 -11.15 -26.37 -18.12
C ALA A 749 -10.77 -25.83 -19.51
N VAL A 750 -11.37 -24.70 -19.90
CA VAL A 750 -11.13 -24.05 -21.19
C VAL A 750 -10.84 -22.57 -20.98
N GLY A 751 -9.64 -22.15 -21.33
CA GLY A 751 -9.23 -20.75 -21.34
C GLY A 751 -9.24 -20.19 -22.77
N MET A 752 -9.70 -18.96 -22.93
CA MET A 752 -9.74 -18.28 -24.23
C MET A 752 -9.19 -16.87 -24.04
N LEU A 753 -8.12 -16.54 -24.77
CA LEU A 753 -7.42 -15.26 -24.68
C LEU A 753 -7.31 -14.65 -26.07
N HIS A 754 -7.80 -13.43 -26.22
CA HIS A 754 -7.60 -12.66 -27.44
C HIS A 754 -6.23 -12.00 -27.41
N TRP A 755 -5.45 -12.13 -28.49
CA TRP A 755 -4.13 -11.52 -28.61
C TRP A 755 -3.85 -11.11 -30.06
N ALA A 756 -3.63 -9.82 -30.29
CA ALA A 756 -3.41 -9.26 -31.62
C ALA A 756 -4.49 -9.76 -32.62
N GLU A 757 -4.08 -10.50 -33.64
CA GLU A 757 -4.97 -10.99 -34.71
C GLU A 757 -5.60 -12.35 -34.40
N ARG A 758 -5.32 -12.95 -33.24
CA ARG A 758 -5.69 -14.33 -32.91
C ARG A 758 -6.44 -14.42 -31.59
N THR A 759 -7.20 -15.49 -31.44
CA THR A 759 -7.82 -15.91 -30.18
C THR A 759 -7.26 -17.28 -29.84
N GLY A 760 -6.33 -17.32 -28.89
CA GLY A 760 -5.74 -18.56 -28.38
C GLY A 760 -6.67 -19.25 -27.40
N ILE A 761 -6.95 -20.52 -27.64
CA ILE A 761 -7.79 -21.39 -26.83
C ILE A 761 -6.92 -22.49 -26.24
N GLY A 762 -6.83 -22.54 -24.91
CA GLY A 762 -6.16 -23.62 -24.19
C GLY A 762 -7.18 -24.51 -23.50
N ILE A 763 -7.08 -25.80 -23.74
CA ILE A 763 -7.93 -26.84 -23.15
C ILE A 763 -7.09 -27.62 -22.15
N THR A 764 -7.57 -27.79 -20.93
CA THR A 764 -6.93 -28.60 -19.89
C THR A 764 -7.91 -29.66 -19.41
N THR A 765 -7.50 -30.93 -19.44
CA THR A 765 -8.34 -32.05 -19.01
C THR A 765 -7.65 -32.98 -18.03
N ASP A 766 -8.44 -33.64 -17.18
CA ASP A 766 -8.01 -34.83 -16.44
C ASP A 766 -8.39 -36.06 -17.26
N PRO A 767 -7.41 -36.82 -17.79
CA PRO A 767 -7.69 -37.97 -18.66
C PRO A 767 -8.49 -39.08 -17.96
N GLY A 768 -8.55 -39.10 -16.62
CA GLY A 768 -9.40 -40.03 -15.87
C GLY A 768 -10.88 -39.62 -15.79
N LEU A 769 -11.20 -38.37 -16.13
CA LEU A 769 -12.53 -37.77 -16.01
C LEU A 769 -13.09 -37.26 -17.36
N PHE A 770 -12.23 -36.92 -18.31
CA PHE A 770 -12.60 -36.43 -19.63
C PHE A 770 -11.71 -37.08 -20.70
N ALA A 771 -12.33 -37.76 -21.66
CA ALA A 771 -11.63 -38.43 -22.76
C ALA A 771 -11.42 -37.48 -23.95
N ASP A 772 -10.42 -37.80 -24.79
CA ASP A 772 -10.20 -37.22 -26.13
C ASP A 772 -10.15 -35.67 -26.21
N VAL A 773 -9.13 -35.07 -25.59
CA VAL A 773 -8.89 -33.61 -25.64
C VAL A 773 -8.70 -33.08 -27.07
N ASP A 774 -8.07 -33.87 -27.94
CA ASP A 774 -7.78 -33.49 -29.32
C ASP A 774 -9.07 -33.41 -30.16
N LYS A 775 -9.98 -34.39 -30.00
CA LYS A 775 -11.30 -34.35 -30.65
C LYS A 775 -12.12 -33.15 -30.21
N LEU A 776 -12.04 -32.75 -28.94
CA LEU A 776 -12.70 -31.53 -28.47
C LEU A 776 -12.15 -30.28 -29.19
N ALA A 777 -10.82 -30.21 -29.38
CA ALA A 777 -10.20 -29.10 -30.11
C ALA A 777 -10.66 -29.06 -31.58
N ASP A 778 -10.76 -30.20 -32.24
CA ASP A 778 -11.29 -30.30 -33.60
C ASP A 778 -12.76 -29.89 -33.69
N HIS A 779 -13.60 -30.41 -32.79
CA HIS A 779 -15.01 -30.04 -32.74
C HIS A 779 -15.24 -28.56 -32.39
N LEU A 780 -14.35 -27.92 -31.62
CA LEU A 780 -14.39 -26.47 -31.38
C LEU A 780 -14.16 -25.69 -32.68
N ARG A 781 -13.20 -26.13 -33.50
CA ARG A 781 -12.94 -25.55 -34.82
C ARG A 781 -14.14 -25.72 -35.74
N ASP A 782 -14.67 -26.92 -35.84
CA ASP A 782 -15.82 -27.22 -36.70
C ASP A 782 -17.10 -26.50 -36.24
N ALA A 783 -17.28 -26.36 -34.93
CA ALA A 783 -18.39 -25.62 -34.33
C ALA A 783 -18.33 -24.13 -34.67
N PHE A 784 -17.13 -23.53 -34.62
CA PHE A 784 -16.93 -22.15 -35.00
C PHE A 784 -17.22 -21.94 -36.50
N THR A 785 -16.69 -22.80 -37.36
CA THR A 785 -16.95 -22.77 -38.82
C THR A 785 -18.45 -22.86 -39.10
N ALA A 786 -19.16 -23.81 -38.48
CA ALA A 786 -20.59 -23.98 -38.66
C ALA A 786 -21.42 -22.75 -38.21
N LEU A 787 -21.02 -22.07 -37.14
CA LEU A 787 -21.68 -20.84 -36.68
C LEU A 787 -21.38 -19.63 -37.57
N ARG A 788 -20.18 -19.58 -38.16
CA ARG A 788 -19.77 -18.53 -39.11
C ARG A 788 -20.52 -18.66 -40.44
N GLU A 789 -20.76 -19.89 -40.89
CA GLU A 789 -21.49 -20.18 -42.14
C GLU A 789 -23.02 -20.14 -41.98
N ALA A 790 -23.53 -20.20 -40.75
CA ALA A 790 -24.97 -20.08 -40.50
C ALA A 790 -25.48 -18.66 -40.81
N GLU A 791 -26.52 -18.54 -41.63
CA GLU A 791 -27.10 -17.26 -42.02
C GLU A 791 -27.48 -16.39 -40.80
N PRO A 792 -26.99 -15.12 -40.73
CA PRO A 792 -27.47 -14.15 -39.74
C PRO A 792 -28.95 -13.86 -40.03
N ALA A 793 -29.75 -13.63 -38.99
CA ALA A 793 -31.18 -13.42 -39.16
C ALA A 793 -31.46 -12.33 -40.21
N GLY A 794 -32.22 -12.67 -41.24
CA GLY A 794 -32.85 -11.71 -42.12
C GLY A 794 -33.59 -10.67 -41.28
N VAL A 795 -33.49 -9.42 -41.69
CA VAL A 795 -34.30 -8.33 -41.15
C VAL A 795 -35.74 -8.64 -41.56
N ASP A 796 -36.48 -9.33 -40.68
CA ASP A 796 -37.94 -9.31 -40.78
C ASP A 796 -38.34 -7.84 -40.69
N SER A 797 -38.92 -7.38 -41.80
CA SER A 797 -39.26 -5.99 -42.12
C SER A 797 -40.42 -5.50 -41.28
#